data_AF-A0A0B7NDY7-F1
#
_entry.id   AF-A0A0B7NDY7-F1
#
_cell.length_a   1.000
_cell.length_b   1.000
_cell.length_c   1.000
_cell.angle_alpha   90.00
_cell.angle_beta   90.00
_cell.angle_gamma   90.00
#
_symmetry.space_group_name_H-M   'P 1'
#
loop_
_entity.id
_entity.type
_entity.pdbx_description
1 polymer ?
#
loop_
_entity_poly.entity_id
_entity_poly.type
_entity_poly.pdbx_seq_one_letter_code
_entity_poly.pdbx_strand_id
1 'polypeptide(L)'
;MATKRKGKTIPCEGCRERKKKCTAGQPCERCKKLGIQCYYLKPASPPKVEFIEPVSSQKLQMHVEVLEDIMRSMERELYFLKSPFRIKQIAAGSSISSKRSDSDVDSSFSDQGFDSNYNHFKSNKDNNKAITSSALLGNTSSWQLKLKKDGGIRIDTDISSYAKLLKHIEALGNPLDAIPIIKQPTLASLSAGGGYLYRNVLFAVVRRGNFRAILGSIQNKERKQIISASTMTPPPQTLMLEFSDKNSTPNVVYEKKNFALQLVNAYFSCRFLHRVVFHQKTFYEMFVYGRADLEASPAVCALSAVMLTMHCKHVLAFVPYDQQLALGEYFFDKARHAVSLQFDEPSMETMITYLFMALYKSNILRPQDANMYLEAAIRIRQILVETVYKHPPPLPIYSATITTTTNNNTASTSNNKDTQNTDSPPINTLPKRPSRSKALCRYAGEYETFKRLHAGFQDCLQFIQFVNNQRGVPVKNASPSKNKPSMLNQENTSFKKLFQSICVEAYDPTPMPDESRQTVRAIMKEHYVGQIAQVVSPYFRLVRWQESDMVPLSFLMKTEEDLNKVYHQQIPLDFRLDASIFEGGISDTEFKKRLMEDGRCDIVSVTIAARFYQSLIALHEPFLPAIRRLRKGSNSFTLLQPENIEDDGLKQQHKKRKRRPDRNPPATTACSSEEEEEEEESVESTVLSVHVLRAQEVCYRCAIIVVRLLEFQCTVLQACTISTPSLFCAWDILLRNSCLGMDQDKLAASGVYNYLSFKDIQLAREYAVRCIEVLRRGYLFNGAEREVFDHYERIESQLLTALCKSASPTAKYWEPVSNW
;
A
#
# COMPACT_ATOMS: atom_id res chain seq x y z
N MET A 1 -23.06 5.76 -82.89
CA MET A 1 -23.85 4.73 -82.19
C MET A 1 -22.98 4.03 -81.16
N ALA A 2 -23.02 4.47 -79.90
CA ALA A 2 -22.21 3.91 -78.82
C ALA A 2 -22.89 2.68 -78.22
N THR A 3 -22.24 1.54 -78.29
CA THR A 3 -22.72 0.26 -77.74
C THR A 3 -22.77 0.34 -76.22
N LYS A 4 -23.99 0.32 -75.64
CA LYS A 4 -24.22 0.20 -74.19
C LYS A 4 -23.44 -1.01 -73.68
N ARG A 5 -22.46 -0.77 -72.79
CA ARG A 5 -21.69 -1.82 -72.12
C ARG A 5 -22.67 -2.75 -71.41
N LYS A 6 -22.74 -4.01 -71.86
CA LYS A 6 -23.59 -5.06 -71.26
C LYS A 6 -23.18 -5.20 -69.80
N GLY A 7 -24.10 -4.92 -68.88
CA GLY A 7 -23.90 -5.09 -67.45
C GLY A 7 -23.44 -6.52 -67.14
N LYS A 8 -22.55 -6.67 -66.14
CA LYS A 8 -22.04 -7.98 -65.72
C LYS A 8 -23.23 -8.86 -65.31
N THR A 9 -23.45 -9.95 -66.04
CA THR A 9 -24.54 -10.90 -65.76
C THR A 9 -24.29 -11.59 -64.42
N ILE A 10 -25.26 -11.50 -63.51
CA ILE A 10 -25.23 -12.19 -62.21
C ILE A 10 -25.45 -13.69 -62.47
N PRO A 11 -24.56 -14.58 -62.04
CA PRO A 11 -24.74 -16.02 -62.24
C PRO A 11 -25.84 -16.58 -61.31
N CYS A 12 -26.59 -17.57 -61.78
CA CYS A 12 -27.49 -18.35 -60.90
C CYS A 12 -26.69 -19.14 -59.86
N GLU A 13 -27.34 -19.53 -58.76
CA GLU A 13 -26.66 -20.21 -57.65
C GLU A 13 -26.04 -21.55 -58.08
N GLY A 14 -26.72 -22.35 -58.89
CA GLY A 14 -26.15 -23.60 -59.42
C GLY A 14 -24.87 -23.41 -60.25
N CYS A 15 -24.74 -22.29 -60.99
CA CYS A 15 -23.50 -21.94 -61.69
C CYS A 15 -22.47 -21.30 -60.74
N ARG A 16 -22.93 -20.56 -59.72
CA ARG A 16 -22.09 -19.88 -58.74
C ARG A 16 -21.38 -20.86 -57.80
N GLU A 17 -22.09 -21.83 -57.24
CA GLU A 17 -21.55 -22.91 -56.40
C GLU A 17 -20.47 -23.70 -57.14
N ARG A 18 -20.68 -23.94 -58.43
CA ARG A 18 -19.73 -24.68 -59.28
C ARG A 18 -18.62 -23.79 -59.87
N LYS A 19 -18.61 -22.49 -59.55
CA LYS A 19 -17.67 -21.46 -60.07
C LYS A 19 -17.56 -21.46 -61.60
N LYS A 20 -18.70 -21.52 -62.30
CA LYS A 20 -18.77 -21.56 -63.77
C LYS A 20 -19.55 -20.36 -64.35
N LYS A 21 -19.23 -19.97 -65.59
CA LYS A 21 -19.97 -18.91 -66.31
C LYS A 21 -21.43 -19.34 -66.53
N CYS A 22 -22.36 -18.44 -66.17
CA CYS A 22 -23.79 -18.60 -66.32
C CYS A 22 -24.29 -17.83 -67.56
N THR A 23 -25.23 -18.41 -68.30
CA THR A 23 -25.83 -17.79 -69.50
C THR A 23 -27.03 -16.87 -69.17
N ALA A 24 -27.33 -16.63 -67.90
CA ALA A 24 -28.38 -15.72 -67.41
C ALA A 24 -29.85 -16.09 -67.78
N GLY A 25 -30.09 -17.18 -68.52
CA GLY A 25 -31.45 -17.71 -68.75
C GLY A 25 -32.07 -18.34 -67.50
N GLN A 26 -33.39 -18.57 -67.49
CA GLN A 26 -34.10 -19.23 -66.40
C GLN A 26 -34.99 -20.37 -66.95
N PRO A 27 -34.55 -21.64 -66.87
CA PRO A 27 -33.25 -22.10 -66.38
C PRO A 27 -32.11 -21.72 -67.35
N CYS A 28 -30.90 -21.49 -66.84
CA CYS A 28 -29.76 -21.20 -67.71
C CYS A 28 -29.39 -22.47 -68.49
N GLU A 29 -28.90 -22.34 -69.73
CA GLU A 29 -28.61 -23.48 -70.61
C GLU A 29 -27.73 -24.54 -69.95
N ARG A 30 -26.77 -24.10 -69.12
CA ARG A 30 -25.87 -25.00 -68.42
C ARG A 30 -26.58 -25.82 -67.36
N CYS A 31 -27.39 -25.19 -66.51
CA CYS A 31 -28.17 -25.90 -65.51
C CYS A 31 -29.20 -26.84 -66.18
N LYS A 32 -29.77 -26.43 -67.32
CA LYS A 32 -30.66 -27.27 -68.13
C LYS A 32 -29.97 -28.52 -68.66
N LYS A 33 -28.76 -28.39 -69.23
CA LYS A 33 -27.97 -29.54 -69.73
C LYS A 33 -27.52 -30.49 -68.62
N LEU A 34 -27.24 -29.96 -67.42
CA LEU A 34 -26.77 -30.74 -66.28
C LEU A 34 -27.91 -31.33 -65.43
N GLY A 35 -29.17 -31.04 -65.74
CA GLY A 35 -30.32 -31.52 -64.96
C GLY A 35 -30.36 -30.99 -63.51
N ILE A 36 -29.78 -29.81 -63.25
CA ILE A 36 -29.72 -29.22 -61.89
C ILE A 36 -30.63 -28.01 -61.76
N GLN A 37 -31.12 -27.77 -60.55
CA GLN A 37 -32.03 -26.67 -60.25
C GLN A 37 -31.35 -25.30 -60.50
N CYS A 38 -31.97 -24.48 -61.33
CA CYS A 38 -31.47 -23.14 -61.68
C CYS A 38 -32.34 -22.07 -61.02
N TYR A 39 -31.86 -21.50 -59.92
CA TYR A 39 -32.51 -20.37 -59.27
C TYR A 39 -31.55 -19.20 -59.10
N TYR A 40 -32.09 -17.99 -59.23
CA TYR A 40 -31.39 -16.76 -58.90
C TYR A 40 -31.94 -16.29 -57.57
N LEU A 41 -31.04 -16.01 -56.61
CA LEU A 41 -31.46 -15.34 -55.38
C LEU A 41 -31.95 -13.94 -55.78
N LYS A 42 -33.20 -13.63 -55.45
CA LYS A 42 -33.67 -12.24 -55.50
C LYS A 42 -32.73 -11.46 -54.56
N PRO A 43 -32.08 -10.38 -55.02
CA PRO A 43 -31.28 -9.57 -54.13
C PRO A 43 -32.16 -9.17 -52.95
N ALA A 44 -31.74 -9.54 -51.75
CA ALA A 44 -32.48 -9.22 -50.54
C ALA A 44 -32.72 -7.71 -50.55
N SER A 45 -33.99 -7.30 -50.47
CA SER A 45 -34.36 -5.90 -50.35
C SER A 45 -33.54 -5.32 -49.20
N PRO A 46 -32.78 -4.23 -49.39
CA PRO A 46 -32.04 -3.63 -48.28
C PRO A 46 -33.01 -3.38 -47.13
N PRO A 47 -32.64 -3.75 -45.88
CA PRO A 47 -33.55 -3.64 -44.75
C PRO A 47 -34.05 -2.21 -44.61
N LYS A 48 -35.36 -2.05 -44.43
CA LYS A 48 -35.99 -0.74 -44.22
C LYS A 48 -35.36 -0.11 -42.98
N VAL A 49 -34.85 1.12 -43.14
CA VAL A 49 -34.00 1.86 -42.18
C VAL A 49 -34.66 2.08 -40.81
N GLU A 50 -35.99 1.92 -40.72
CA GLU A 50 -36.78 2.16 -39.50
C GLU A 50 -36.61 1.09 -38.39
N PHE A 51 -35.94 -0.04 -38.66
CA PHE A 51 -35.70 -1.12 -37.66
C PHE A 51 -34.21 -1.39 -37.39
N ILE A 52 -33.32 -0.49 -37.79
CA ILE A 52 -31.95 -0.49 -37.26
C ILE A 52 -32.06 0.18 -35.88
N GLU A 53 -32.26 -0.64 -34.84
CA GLU A 53 -31.87 -0.25 -33.48
C GLU A 53 -30.52 0.44 -33.58
N PRO A 54 -30.33 1.65 -33.02
CA PRO A 54 -29.05 2.33 -33.08
C PRO A 54 -28.04 1.47 -32.35
N VAL A 55 -27.37 0.56 -33.07
CA VAL A 55 -26.11 -0.05 -32.68
C VAL A 55 -25.26 1.14 -32.30
N SER A 56 -25.05 1.31 -30.98
CA SER A 56 -24.63 2.59 -30.43
C SER A 56 -23.46 3.09 -31.25
N SER A 57 -23.55 4.32 -31.78
CA SER A 57 -22.43 4.89 -32.53
C SER A 57 -21.15 4.79 -31.71
N GLN A 58 -21.28 4.79 -30.38
CA GLN A 58 -20.26 4.47 -29.38
C GLN A 58 -19.55 3.12 -29.58
N LYS A 59 -20.24 2.02 -29.90
CA LYS A 59 -19.62 0.71 -30.13
C LYS A 59 -18.84 0.71 -31.44
N LEU A 60 -19.37 1.33 -32.49
CA LEU A 60 -18.63 1.50 -33.75
C LEU A 60 -17.42 2.42 -33.57
N GLN A 61 -17.58 3.52 -32.84
CA GLN A 61 -16.52 4.48 -32.50
C GLN A 61 -15.39 3.78 -31.75
N MET A 62 -15.71 2.96 -30.74
CA MET A 62 -14.74 2.14 -30.02
C MET A 62 -13.98 1.19 -30.95
N HIS A 63 -14.67 0.50 -31.87
CA HIS A 63 -14.01 -0.41 -32.80
C HIS A 63 -13.08 0.32 -33.77
N VAL A 64 -13.44 1.53 -34.21
CA VAL A 64 -12.58 2.39 -35.04
C VAL A 64 -11.34 2.83 -34.25
N GLU A 65 -11.51 3.27 -33.00
CA GLU A 65 -10.39 3.66 -32.12
C GLU A 65 -9.41 2.50 -31.87
N VAL A 66 -9.92 1.28 -31.63
CA VAL A 66 -9.08 0.08 -31.47
C VAL A 66 -8.28 -0.22 -32.75
N LEU A 67 -8.90 -0.09 -33.92
CA LEU A 67 -8.21 -0.33 -35.20
C LEU A 67 -7.16 0.75 -35.48
N GLU A 68 -7.42 2.01 -35.14
CA GLU A 68 -6.45 3.09 -35.27
C GLU A 68 -5.22 2.88 -34.36
N ASP A 69 -5.41 2.35 -33.15
CA ASP A 69 -4.30 2.06 -32.23
C ASP A 69 -3.46 0.87 -32.69
N ILE A 70 -4.08 -0.18 -33.23
CA ILE A 70 -3.37 -1.31 -33.85
C ILE A 70 -2.52 -0.79 -35.03
N MET A 71 -3.07 0.07 -35.88
CA MET A 71 -2.34 0.69 -36.98
C MET A 71 -1.14 1.52 -36.49
N ARG A 72 -1.32 2.37 -35.47
CA ARG A 72 -0.22 3.16 -34.87
C ARG A 72 0.85 2.30 -34.21
N SER A 73 0.49 1.13 -33.68
CA SER A 73 1.46 0.16 -33.16
C SER A 73 2.29 -0.46 -34.27
N MET A 74 1.62 -0.94 -35.33
CA MET A 74 2.29 -1.51 -36.50
C MET A 74 3.18 -0.49 -37.21
N GLU A 75 2.76 0.77 -37.32
CA GLU A 75 3.57 1.85 -37.90
C GLU A 75 4.85 2.12 -37.09
N ARG A 76 4.78 2.07 -35.76
CA ARG A 76 5.96 2.19 -34.89
C ARG A 76 6.92 1.02 -35.11
N GLU A 77 6.44 -0.21 -35.16
CA GLU A 77 7.29 -1.37 -35.45
C GLU A 77 7.93 -1.30 -36.83
N LEU A 78 7.16 -0.90 -37.85
CA LEU A 78 7.69 -0.69 -39.20
C LEU A 78 8.74 0.44 -39.25
N TYR A 79 8.57 1.49 -38.45
CA TYR A 79 9.57 2.55 -38.30
C TYR A 79 10.86 2.02 -37.65
N PHE A 80 10.75 1.18 -36.62
CA PHE A 80 11.90 0.53 -35.99
C PHE A 80 12.63 -0.42 -36.96
N LEU A 81 11.89 -1.15 -37.79
CA LEU A 81 12.47 -2.04 -38.80
C LEU A 81 13.11 -1.28 -39.98
N LYS A 82 12.59 -0.11 -40.34
CA LYS A 82 13.14 0.76 -41.40
C LYS A 82 14.30 1.65 -40.96
N SER A 83 14.65 1.66 -39.67
CA SER A 83 15.77 2.44 -39.16
C SER A 83 17.09 2.05 -39.84
N PRO A 84 17.79 2.98 -40.53
CA PRO A 84 19.00 2.68 -41.30
C PRO A 84 20.20 2.23 -40.44
N PHE A 85 20.07 2.24 -39.11
CA PHE A 85 21.10 1.76 -38.18
C PHE A 85 21.30 0.22 -38.23
N ARG A 86 20.29 -0.57 -38.62
CA ARG A 86 20.42 -2.04 -38.72
C ARG A 86 21.02 -2.55 -40.03
N ILE A 87 20.86 -1.84 -41.14
CA ILE A 87 21.34 -2.31 -42.46
C ILE A 87 22.87 -2.25 -42.57
N LYS A 88 23.53 -1.32 -41.85
CA LYS A 88 25.00 -1.20 -41.85
C LYS A 88 25.71 -2.28 -41.00
N GLN A 89 25.03 -2.91 -40.03
CA GLN A 89 25.66 -3.92 -39.16
C GLN A 89 25.70 -5.33 -39.79
N ILE A 90 24.87 -5.62 -40.80
CA ILE A 90 24.91 -6.90 -41.51
C ILE A 90 26.05 -6.92 -42.56
N ALA A 91 26.46 -5.76 -43.08
CA ALA A 91 27.52 -5.67 -44.09
C ALA A 91 28.95 -5.68 -43.53
N ALA A 92 29.13 -5.44 -42.22
CA ALA A 92 30.47 -5.25 -41.62
C ALA A 92 30.99 -6.46 -40.82
N GLY A 93 30.27 -7.58 -40.79
CA GLY A 93 30.54 -8.73 -39.91
C GLY A 93 31.50 -9.82 -40.44
N SER A 94 32.14 -9.63 -41.60
CA SER A 94 33.06 -10.64 -42.18
C SER A 94 34.47 -10.07 -42.38
N SER A 95 35.19 -9.75 -41.31
CA SER A 95 36.68 -9.79 -41.31
C SER A 95 37.29 -9.61 -39.93
N ILE A 96 38.30 -10.44 -39.66
CA ILE A 96 39.47 -10.22 -38.81
C ILE A 96 39.51 -10.94 -37.44
N SER A 97 40.32 -12.00 -37.52
CA SER A 97 41.00 -12.80 -36.50
C SER A 97 42.17 -12.06 -35.83
N SER A 98 42.42 -12.45 -34.57
CA SER A 98 43.73 -12.52 -33.90
C SER A 98 44.48 -11.22 -33.56
N LYS A 99 44.67 -10.94 -32.26
CA LYS A 99 45.99 -11.01 -31.60
C LYS A 99 45.91 -10.83 -30.06
N ARG A 100 46.85 -11.50 -29.40
CA ARG A 100 47.19 -11.55 -27.96
C ARG A 100 48.07 -10.36 -27.53
N SER A 101 48.03 -10.01 -26.25
CA SER A 101 49.17 -9.61 -25.35
C SER A 101 48.60 -9.04 -24.04
N ASP A 102 48.78 -9.67 -22.88
CA ASP A 102 49.91 -9.55 -21.94
C ASP A 102 50.24 -8.12 -21.49
N SER A 103 50.01 -7.83 -20.20
CA SER A 103 50.93 -7.08 -19.31
C SER A 103 50.40 -6.98 -17.88
N ASP A 104 51.23 -7.47 -16.97
CA ASP A 104 51.24 -7.24 -15.52
C ASP A 104 51.44 -5.77 -15.16
N VAL A 105 50.84 -5.28 -14.06
CA VAL A 105 51.46 -4.29 -13.15
C VAL A 105 50.89 -4.45 -11.73
N ASP A 106 51.81 -4.71 -10.79
CA ASP A 106 51.70 -4.65 -9.33
C ASP A 106 51.18 -3.31 -8.77
N SER A 107 50.42 -3.36 -7.67
CA SER A 107 50.54 -2.32 -6.64
C SER A 107 50.12 -2.82 -5.26
N SER A 108 51.14 -3.02 -4.42
CA SER A 108 51.04 -3.19 -2.97
C SER A 108 50.67 -1.85 -2.31
N PHE A 109 49.72 -1.87 -1.36
CA PHE A 109 49.60 -0.81 -0.36
C PHE A 109 49.49 -1.42 1.04
N SER A 110 50.28 -0.81 1.91
CA SER A 110 50.69 -1.24 3.24
C SER A 110 49.65 -0.95 4.31
N ASP A 111 49.54 -1.93 5.21
CA ASP A 111 48.81 -1.93 6.47
C ASP A 111 49.71 -1.32 7.57
N GLN A 112 49.21 -0.33 8.30
CA GLN A 112 49.84 0.16 9.54
C GLN A 112 48.76 0.29 10.62
N GLY A 113 48.90 -0.57 11.63
CA GLY A 113 48.12 -0.53 12.85
C GLY A 113 48.49 0.65 13.74
N PHE A 114 47.53 1.02 14.59
CA PHE A 114 47.74 1.93 15.70
C PHE A 114 47.04 1.38 16.94
N ASP A 115 47.84 0.83 17.85
CA ASP A 115 47.49 0.63 19.24
C ASP A 115 47.49 1.98 19.97
N SER A 116 46.47 2.25 20.79
CA SER A 116 46.60 3.27 21.84
C SER A 116 45.75 2.94 23.07
N ASN A 117 46.47 2.48 24.09
CA ASN A 117 46.16 2.51 25.52
C ASN A 117 45.76 3.93 25.98
N TYR A 118 44.68 4.10 26.75
CA TYR A 118 44.59 5.17 27.77
C TYR A 118 43.55 4.88 28.88
N ASN A 119 44.08 4.56 30.06
CA ASN A 119 43.71 4.95 31.44
C ASN A 119 42.24 4.97 31.92
N HIS A 120 41.96 3.99 32.78
CA HIS A 120 41.53 4.12 34.18
C HIS A 120 41.49 5.57 34.76
N PHE A 121 40.31 6.09 35.11
CA PHE A 121 40.18 7.06 36.21
C PHE A 121 38.85 6.94 36.98
N LYS A 122 38.99 7.24 38.27
CA LYS A 122 38.15 6.93 39.43
C LYS A 122 36.70 7.45 39.40
N SER A 123 35.86 6.60 39.97
CA SER A 123 34.67 6.91 40.77
C SER A 123 34.83 8.18 41.62
N ASN A 124 33.85 9.08 41.54
CA ASN A 124 33.58 10.02 42.60
C ASN A 124 32.10 10.01 42.98
N LYS A 125 31.90 9.74 44.26
CA LYS A 125 30.66 9.72 45.01
C LYS A 125 30.46 11.12 45.59
N ASP A 126 29.20 11.45 45.84
CA ASP A 126 28.68 12.38 46.85
C ASP A 126 27.93 13.65 46.39
N ASN A 127 26.84 13.84 47.14
CA ASN A 127 26.13 15.07 47.50
C ASN A 127 24.83 15.43 46.77
N ASN A 128 23.74 14.89 47.32
CA ASN A 128 22.63 15.64 47.94
C ASN A 128 22.50 17.13 47.60
N LYS A 129 21.39 17.49 46.95
CA LYS A 129 20.52 18.59 47.43
C LYS A 129 19.12 18.46 46.85
N ALA A 130 18.17 18.16 47.73
CA ALA A 130 16.74 18.30 47.47
C ALA A 130 16.41 19.78 47.30
N ILE A 131 15.80 20.14 46.17
CA ILE A 131 15.21 21.45 45.94
C ILE A 131 13.70 21.31 46.14
N THR A 132 13.24 21.74 47.31
CA THR A 132 11.83 22.04 47.59
C THR A 132 11.47 23.35 46.90
N SER A 133 10.80 23.25 45.74
CA SER A 133 10.14 24.36 45.07
C SER A 133 8.68 24.42 45.53
N SER A 134 8.41 25.18 46.59
CA SER A 134 7.05 25.37 47.13
C SER A 134 6.91 26.77 47.73
N ALA A 135 6.99 27.80 46.90
CA ALA A 135 6.53 29.14 47.25
C ALA A 135 6.49 29.97 45.95
N LEU A 136 5.33 30.06 45.29
CA LEU A 136 4.96 31.13 44.33
C LEU A 136 3.52 30.95 43.78
N LEU A 137 2.56 30.55 44.62
CA LEU A 137 1.12 30.68 44.34
C LEU A 137 0.43 31.16 45.62
N GLY A 138 0.40 32.49 45.80
CA GLY A 138 -0.35 33.12 46.88
C GLY A 138 -1.85 33.09 46.58
N ASN A 139 -2.65 32.67 47.57
CA ASN A 139 -4.11 32.73 47.61
C ASN A 139 -4.87 31.95 46.52
N THR A 140 -4.80 30.62 46.55
CA THR A 140 -5.84 29.79 45.93
C THR A 140 -6.94 29.50 46.97
N SER A 141 -8.17 29.85 46.64
CA SER A 141 -9.39 29.61 47.42
C SER A 141 -9.53 28.15 47.86
N SER A 142 -10.09 27.94 49.06
CA SER A 142 -10.14 26.64 49.75
C SER A 142 -11.25 25.71 49.23
N TRP A 143 -11.39 25.57 47.91
CA TRP A 143 -12.46 24.77 47.33
C TRP A 143 -12.16 23.28 47.55
N GLN A 144 -13.11 22.56 48.15
CA GLN A 144 -13.01 21.11 48.36
C GLN A 144 -14.13 20.39 47.61
N LEU A 145 -13.76 19.47 46.72
CA LEU A 145 -14.70 18.54 46.10
C LEU A 145 -14.82 17.29 46.97
N LYS A 146 -16.01 17.00 47.50
CA LYS A 146 -16.31 15.80 48.28
C LYS A 146 -17.32 14.95 47.54
N LEU A 147 -16.93 13.71 47.22
CA LEU A 147 -17.85 12.67 46.79
C LEU A 147 -18.51 12.07 48.03
N LYS A 148 -19.84 12.20 48.12
CA LYS A 148 -20.63 11.56 49.16
C LYS A 148 -20.80 10.07 48.85
N LYS A 149 -21.05 9.28 49.90
CA LYS A 149 -21.25 7.82 49.80
C LYS A 149 -22.49 7.41 49.00
N ASP A 150 -23.44 8.33 48.80
CA ASP A 150 -24.65 8.16 47.98
C ASP A 150 -24.41 8.46 46.48
N GLY A 151 -23.16 8.75 46.09
CA GLY A 151 -22.82 9.14 44.71
C GLY A 151 -23.04 10.63 44.42
N GLY A 152 -23.52 11.42 45.40
CA GLY A 152 -23.67 12.86 45.26
C GLY A 152 -22.32 13.58 45.26
N ILE A 153 -22.15 14.56 44.36
CA ILE A 153 -20.97 15.44 44.35
C ILE A 153 -21.31 16.70 45.15
N ARG A 154 -20.51 17.02 46.18
CA ARG A 154 -20.61 18.26 46.97
C ARG A 154 -19.35 19.09 46.76
N ILE A 155 -19.53 20.34 46.36
CA ILE A 155 -18.43 21.31 46.24
C ILE A 155 -18.54 22.27 47.43
N ASP A 156 -17.60 22.18 48.36
CA ASP A 156 -17.49 23.16 49.44
C ASP A 156 -16.65 24.34 48.93
N THR A 157 -17.27 25.52 48.84
CA THR A 157 -16.61 26.75 48.39
C THR A 157 -16.58 27.78 49.52
N ASP A 158 -15.59 28.67 49.50
CA ASP A 158 -15.46 29.83 50.41
C ASP A 158 -16.25 31.06 49.93
N ILE A 159 -17.10 30.88 48.92
CA ILE A 159 -17.93 31.93 48.33
C ILE A 159 -19.13 32.20 49.23
N SER A 160 -18.94 33.08 50.20
CA SER A 160 -19.96 33.44 51.19
C SER A 160 -20.90 34.57 50.73
N SER A 161 -20.68 35.17 49.56
CA SER A 161 -21.51 36.27 49.05
C SER A 161 -21.48 36.37 47.53
N TYR A 162 -22.55 36.94 46.96
CA TYR A 162 -22.66 37.21 45.53
C TYR A 162 -21.53 38.10 44.99
N ALA A 163 -21.07 39.08 45.76
CA ALA A 163 -19.94 39.93 45.38
C ALA A 163 -18.61 39.16 45.30
N LYS A 164 -18.39 38.18 46.18
CA LYS A 164 -17.22 37.28 46.09
C LYS A 164 -17.31 36.35 44.88
N LEU A 165 -18.52 35.87 44.56
CA LEU A 165 -18.77 35.06 43.37
C LEU A 165 -18.43 35.85 42.09
N LEU A 166 -18.93 37.08 41.99
CA LEU A 166 -18.63 37.97 40.86
C LEU A 166 -17.13 38.24 40.75
N LYS A 167 -16.44 38.54 41.86
CA LYS A 167 -14.97 38.68 41.85
C LYS A 167 -14.23 37.43 41.36
N HIS A 168 -14.70 36.24 41.72
CA HIS A 168 -14.12 34.98 41.22
C HIS A 168 -14.41 34.77 39.73
N ILE A 169 -15.61 35.12 39.26
CA ILE A 169 -15.99 35.05 37.83
C ILE A 169 -15.20 36.06 37.00
N GLU A 170 -14.99 37.28 37.51
CA GLU A 170 -14.16 38.31 36.89
C GLU A 170 -12.68 37.91 36.88
N ALA A 171 -12.18 37.30 37.95
CA ALA A 171 -10.83 36.74 37.99
C ALA A 171 -10.64 35.58 37.00
N LEU A 172 -11.67 34.73 36.80
CA LEU A 172 -11.69 33.71 35.74
C LEU A 172 -11.85 34.30 34.34
N GLY A 173 -12.36 35.53 34.22
CA GLY A 173 -12.55 36.25 32.98
C GLY A 173 -11.31 36.98 32.47
N ASN A 174 -10.23 37.04 33.27
CA ASN A 174 -8.96 37.63 32.84
C ASN A 174 -8.23 36.65 31.88
N PRO A 175 -8.11 36.97 30.58
CA PRO A 175 -7.68 36.02 29.55
C PRO A 175 -6.20 35.63 29.62
N LEU A 176 -5.41 36.25 30.50
CA LEU A 176 -3.97 36.02 30.60
C LEU A 176 -3.59 34.84 31.50
N ASP A 177 -4.46 34.43 32.44
CA ASP A 177 -4.16 33.35 33.41
C ASP A 177 -5.27 32.27 33.53
N ALA A 178 -6.41 32.46 32.86
CA ALA A 178 -7.49 31.48 32.90
C ALA A 178 -7.17 30.26 32.02
N ILE A 179 -7.10 29.06 32.64
CA ILE A 179 -7.26 27.80 31.91
C ILE A 179 -8.61 27.93 31.17
N PRO A 180 -8.65 27.90 29.83
CA PRO A 180 -9.89 28.06 29.11
C PRO A 180 -10.79 26.90 29.52
N ILE A 181 -11.79 27.17 30.34
CA ILE A 181 -12.93 26.27 30.51
C ILE A 181 -13.63 26.35 29.16
N ILE A 182 -13.20 25.48 28.24
CA ILE A 182 -13.83 25.29 26.94
C ILE A 182 -15.28 24.91 27.27
N LYS A 183 -16.19 25.90 27.19
CA LYS A 183 -17.62 25.63 27.18
C LYS A 183 -17.81 24.62 26.06
N GLN A 184 -18.24 23.40 26.38
CA GLN A 184 -18.65 22.46 25.34
C GLN A 184 -19.67 23.21 24.48
N PRO A 185 -19.42 23.37 23.16
CA PRO A 185 -20.34 24.07 22.30
C PRO A 185 -21.68 23.34 22.39
N THR A 186 -22.71 24.03 22.88
CA THR A 186 -24.07 23.50 22.91
C THR A 186 -24.50 23.22 21.47
N LEU A 187 -25.21 22.12 21.24
CA LEU A 187 -25.72 21.71 19.92
C LEU A 187 -26.42 22.85 19.14
N ALA A 188 -27.04 23.80 19.85
CA ALA A 188 -27.68 24.98 19.27
C ALA A 188 -26.69 26.01 18.65
N SER A 189 -25.47 26.12 19.18
CA SER A 189 -24.41 26.98 18.60
C SER A 189 -23.83 26.39 17.31
N LEU A 190 -23.89 25.05 17.15
CA LEU A 190 -23.47 24.33 15.95
C LEU A 190 -24.49 24.41 14.81
N SER A 191 -25.76 24.70 15.09
CA SER A 191 -26.81 24.84 14.08
C SER A 191 -26.86 26.21 13.39
N ALA A 192 -26.27 27.25 13.98
CA ALA A 192 -26.42 28.63 13.50
C ALA A 192 -25.44 29.02 12.37
N GLY A 193 -24.26 28.40 12.29
CA GLY A 193 -23.32 28.53 11.17
C GLY A 193 -23.25 27.19 10.47
N GLY A 194 -23.93 27.05 9.32
CA GLY A 194 -24.18 25.78 8.63
C GLY A 194 -23.05 24.77 8.85
N GLY A 195 -23.35 23.67 9.55
CA GLY A 195 -22.40 22.73 10.15
C GLY A 195 -21.51 21.98 9.14
N TYR A 196 -20.66 22.72 8.45
CA TYR A 196 -19.68 22.27 7.48
C TYR A 196 -18.30 22.76 7.93
N LEU A 197 -17.29 21.93 7.69
CA LEU A 197 -15.90 22.21 7.93
C LEU A 197 -15.19 22.38 6.59
N TYR A 198 -14.34 23.40 6.48
CA TYR A 198 -13.47 23.57 5.33
C TYR A 198 -12.25 22.64 5.45
N ARG A 199 -12.02 21.80 4.45
CA ARG A 199 -10.83 20.92 4.40
C ARG A 199 -9.61 21.73 3.94
N ASN A 200 -8.52 21.59 4.66
CA ASN A 200 -7.21 22.11 4.28
C ASN A 200 -6.44 21.08 3.46
N VAL A 201 -5.78 21.53 2.40
CA VAL A 201 -4.83 20.68 1.66
C VAL A 201 -3.56 20.54 2.48
N LEU A 202 -3.46 19.43 3.20
CA LEU A 202 -2.28 19.20 4.03
C LEU A 202 -1.01 18.97 3.23
N PHE A 203 0.08 19.49 3.79
CA PHE A 203 1.43 19.25 3.32
C PHE A 203 1.93 17.89 3.83
N ALA A 204 1.46 16.82 3.18
CA ALA A 204 1.84 15.43 3.47
C ALA A 204 3.20 15.07 2.86
N VAL A 205 4.28 15.52 3.48
CA VAL A 205 5.61 15.54 2.88
C VAL A 205 6.19 14.17 2.70
N VAL A 206 6.10 13.33 3.73
CA VAL A 206 6.64 11.97 3.73
C VAL A 206 5.86 11.13 2.75
N ARG A 207 4.52 11.20 2.78
CA ARG A 207 3.68 10.43 1.84
C ARG A 207 3.89 10.89 0.39
N ARG A 208 3.96 12.19 0.11
CA ARG A 208 4.25 12.73 -1.25
C ARG A 208 5.65 12.39 -1.72
N GLY A 209 6.63 12.52 -0.84
CA GLY A 209 8.02 12.18 -1.09
C GLY A 209 8.19 10.71 -1.43
N ASN A 210 7.63 9.82 -0.59
CA ASN A 210 7.59 8.39 -0.83
C ASN A 210 6.93 8.04 -2.17
N PHE A 211 5.75 8.61 -2.44
CA PHE A 211 5.07 8.42 -3.72
C PHE A 211 5.96 8.80 -4.91
N ARG A 212 6.64 9.95 -4.85
CA ARG A 212 7.57 10.38 -5.89
C ARG A 212 8.79 9.48 -6.00
N ALA A 213 9.34 9.01 -4.89
CA ALA A 213 10.49 8.12 -4.88
C ALA A 213 10.15 6.75 -5.50
N ILE A 214 8.93 6.26 -5.24
CA ILE A 214 8.38 5.07 -5.90
C ILE A 214 8.24 5.31 -7.40
N LEU A 215 7.68 6.45 -7.82
CA LEU A 215 7.58 6.79 -9.25
C LEU A 215 8.96 6.93 -9.92
N GLY A 216 9.94 7.52 -9.24
CA GLY A 216 11.33 7.56 -9.70
C GLY A 216 11.87 6.16 -9.93
N SER A 217 11.67 5.26 -8.95
CA SER A 217 12.16 3.88 -9.01
C SER A 217 11.60 3.13 -10.22
N ILE A 218 10.33 3.37 -10.54
CA ILE A 218 9.66 2.82 -11.73
C ILE A 218 10.34 3.34 -13.00
N GLN A 219 10.48 4.67 -13.14
CA GLN A 219 11.05 5.32 -14.33
C GLN A 219 12.52 4.93 -14.58
N ASN A 220 13.33 4.84 -13.52
CA ASN A 220 14.74 4.49 -13.66
C ASN A 220 14.96 3.03 -14.07
N LYS A 221 14.07 2.12 -13.67
CA LYS A 221 14.13 0.73 -14.11
C LYS A 221 13.81 0.57 -15.59
N GLU A 222 12.79 1.26 -16.08
CA GLU A 222 12.47 1.30 -17.52
C GLU A 222 13.68 1.79 -18.32
N ARG A 223 14.34 2.85 -17.83
CA ARG A 223 15.57 3.37 -18.44
C ARG A 223 16.71 2.36 -18.44
N LYS A 224 16.97 1.66 -17.33
CA LYS A 224 18.01 0.62 -17.23
C LYS A 224 17.72 -0.56 -18.15
N GLN A 225 16.46 -0.97 -18.30
CA GLN A 225 16.06 -2.03 -19.23
C GLN A 225 16.29 -1.63 -20.69
N ILE A 226 15.94 -0.39 -21.07
CA ILE A 226 16.18 0.11 -22.43
C ILE A 226 17.68 0.16 -22.73
N ILE A 227 18.50 0.62 -21.79
CA ILE A 227 19.96 0.67 -21.94
C ILE A 227 20.53 -0.75 -22.06
N SER A 228 20.09 -1.68 -21.19
CA SER A 228 20.54 -3.08 -21.22
C SER A 228 20.14 -3.75 -22.53
N ALA A 229 18.88 -3.64 -22.97
CA ALA A 229 18.41 -4.18 -24.24
C ALA A 229 19.16 -3.60 -25.46
N SER A 230 19.65 -2.36 -25.38
CA SER A 230 20.42 -1.70 -26.45
C SER A 230 21.90 -2.09 -26.46
N THR A 231 22.41 -2.70 -25.40
CA THR A 231 23.83 -3.08 -25.24
C THR A 231 24.07 -4.59 -25.19
N MET A 232 23.03 -5.41 -25.37
CA MET A 232 23.14 -6.86 -25.29
C MET A 232 23.90 -7.46 -26.49
N THR A 233 25.20 -7.67 -26.28
CA THR A 233 25.78 -8.99 -26.56
C THR A 233 24.97 -10.05 -25.80
N PRO A 234 24.72 -11.24 -26.38
CA PRO A 234 23.94 -12.27 -25.71
C PRO A 234 24.55 -12.52 -24.33
N PRO A 235 23.73 -12.52 -23.26
CA PRO A 235 24.24 -12.81 -21.92
C PRO A 235 25.00 -14.13 -22.00
N PRO A 236 26.23 -14.22 -21.45
CA PRO A 236 26.95 -15.48 -21.39
C PRO A 236 25.97 -16.52 -20.83
N GLN A 237 25.79 -17.59 -21.61
CA GLN A 237 24.80 -18.63 -21.38
C GLN A 237 24.79 -18.98 -19.90
N THR A 238 23.65 -18.73 -19.25
CA THR A 238 23.30 -19.30 -17.94
C THR A 238 24.40 -19.06 -16.90
N LEU A 239 24.18 -18.07 -16.02
CA LEU A 239 24.62 -18.25 -14.62
C LEU A 239 23.86 -19.47 -14.05
N MET A 240 24.18 -20.67 -14.54
CA MET A 240 24.40 -21.75 -13.62
C MET A 240 25.45 -21.16 -12.70
N LEU A 241 25.13 -21.05 -11.42
CA LEU A 241 26.17 -21.11 -10.42
C LEU A 241 26.92 -22.43 -10.66
N GLU A 242 27.80 -22.46 -11.65
CA GLU A 242 28.92 -23.38 -11.68
C GLU A 242 29.77 -22.90 -10.51
N PHE A 243 29.56 -23.60 -9.39
CA PHE A 243 30.47 -23.58 -8.25
C PHE A 243 31.83 -24.04 -8.78
N SER A 244 32.58 -23.10 -9.37
CA SER A 244 33.88 -23.36 -9.93
C SER A 244 34.91 -23.53 -8.82
N ASP A 245 35.82 -24.43 -9.09
CA ASP A 245 36.69 -25.14 -8.17
C ASP A 245 37.68 -24.29 -7.37
N LYS A 246 37.83 -24.74 -6.12
CA LYS A 246 39.07 -24.94 -5.33
C LYS A 246 39.70 -23.87 -4.46
N ASN A 247 39.56 -22.56 -4.64
CA ASN A 247 40.29 -21.65 -3.73
C ASN A 247 39.43 -20.53 -3.11
N SER A 248 39.09 -20.79 -1.84
CA SER A 248 39.04 -19.82 -0.72
C SER A 248 37.92 -18.77 -0.64
N THR A 249 36.66 -19.20 -0.67
CA THR A 249 35.61 -18.66 0.22
C THR A 249 34.63 -19.78 0.59
N PRO A 250 34.07 -19.81 1.81
CA PRO A 250 33.07 -20.82 2.20
C PRO A 250 31.78 -20.55 1.42
N ASN A 251 31.70 -21.12 0.22
CA ASN A 251 30.49 -21.14 -0.58
C ASN A 251 29.44 -21.94 0.20
N VAL A 252 28.40 -21.26 0.67
CA VAL A 252 27.22 -21.90 1.27
C VAL A 252 26.55 -22.72 0.17
N VAL A 253 26.91 -23.99 0.07
CA VAL A 253 26.26 -24.96 -0.81
C VAL A 253 24.87 -25.22 -0.22
N TYR A 254 23.89 -24.42 -0.61
CA TYR A 254 22.50 -24.67 -0.26
C TYR A 254 22.07 -25.98 -0.91
N GLU A 255 21.66 -26.95 -0.09
CA GLU A 255 21.08 -28.19 -0.58
C GLU A 255 19.73 -27.85 -1.26
N LYS A 256 19.78 -27.70 -2.59
CA LYS A 256 18.73 -27.10 -3.43
C LYS A 256 17.32 -27.65 -3.17
N LYS A 257 17.22 -28.94 -2.82
CA LYS A 257 15.95 -29.65 -2.61
C LYS A 257 15.09 -29.09 -1.47
N ASN A 258 15.66 -28.31 -0.56
CA ASN A 258 14.93 -27.78 0.60
C ASN A 258 14.70 -26.26 0.56
N PHE A 259 15.20 -25.54 -0.45
CA PHE A 259 15.17 -24.08 -0.42
C PHE A 259 13.77 -23.49 -0.60
N ALA A 260 13.00 -23.98 -1.58
CA ALA A 260 11.60 -23.58 -1.76
C ALA A 260 10.76 -23.87 -0.50
N LEU A 261 11.01 -25.01 0.16
CA LEU A 261 10.34 -25.37 1.41
C LEU A 261 10.69 -24.39 2.54
N GLN A 262 11.94 -23.97 2.67
CA GLN A 262 12.35 -22.97 3.66
C GLN A 262 11.64 -21.62 3.43
N LEU A 263 11.51 -21.17 2.18
CA LEU A 263 10.77 -19.94 1.85
C LEU A 263 9.28 -20.06 2.17
N VAL A 264 8.65 -21.20 1.86
CA VAL A 264 7.24 -21.48 2.21
C VAL A 264 7.06 -21.52 3.73
N ASN A 265 7.97 -22.17 4.47
CA ASN A 265 7.95 -22.20 5.93
C ASN A 265 8.10 -20.78 6.51
N ALA A 266 9.02 -19.97 5.97
CA ALA A 266 9.21 -18.58 6.38
C ALA A 266 7.98 -17.72 6.11
N TYR A 267 7.26 -17.98 5.01
CA TYR A 267 5.98 -17.33 4.73
C TYR A 267 4.97 -17.61 5.84
N PHE A 268 4.70 -18.89 6.13
CA PHE A 268 3.68 -19.28 7.11
C PHE A 268 4.04 -18.92 8.56
N SER A 269 5.33 -18.91 8.88
CA SER A 269 5.82 -18.57 10.23
C SER A 269 5.78 -17.07 10.53
N CYS A 270 5.73 -16.21 9.49
CA CYS A 270 5.87 -14.77 9.68
C CYS A 270 4.90 -13.96 8.81
N ARG A 271 5.11 -13.92 7.49
CA ARG A 271 4.36 -13.03 6.60
C ARG A 271 2.87 -13.32 6.59
N PHE A 272 2.51 -14.60 6.67
CA PHE A 272 1.14 -15.08 6.73
C PHE A 272 0.32 -14.43 7.84
N LEU A 273 0.92 -14.17 9.00
CA LEU A 273 0.23 -13.55 10.15
C LEU A 273 -0.09 -12.07 9.91
N HIS A 274 0.67 -11.41 9.03
CA HIS A 274 0.39 -10.04 8.62
C HIS A 274 -0.74 -9.95 7.60
N ARG A 275 -0.91 -10.97 6.74
CA ARG A 275 -2.00 -11.06 5.76
C ARG A 275 -2.33 -12.52 5.46
N VAL A 276 -3.47 -12.98 5.98
CA VAL A 276 -3.88 -14.38 5.90
C VAL A 276 -4.57 -14.65 4.56
N VAL A 277 -3.80 -15.09 3.55
CA VAL A 277 -4.32 -15.37 2.20
C VAL A 277 -4.57 -16.85 1.92
N PHE A 278 -4.11 -17.76 2.79
CA PHE A 278 -4.22 -19.21 2.60
C PHE A 278 -4.85 -19.89 3.83
N HIS A 279 -5.39 -21.08 3.63
CA HIS A 279 -5.49 -22.08 4.70
C HIS A 279 -4.22 -22.93 4.67
N GLN A 280 -3.41 -22.88 5.73
CA GLN A 280 -2.05 -23.46 5.73
C GLN A 280 -2.07 -24.94 5.35
N LYS A 281 -2.85 -25.76 6.05
CA LYS A 281 -2.91 -27.21 5.79
C LYS A 281 -3.28 -27.52 4.34
N THR A 282 -4.30 -26.85 3.81
CA THR A 282 -4.72 -27.03 2.42
C THR A 282 -3.61 -26.67 1.44
N PHE A 283 -2.88 -25.58 1.67
CA PHE A 283 -1.75 -25.21 0.81
C PHE A 283 -0.68 -26.32 0.77
N TYR A 284 -0.30 -26.87 1.93
CA TYR A 284 0.67 -27.96 1.97
C TYR A 284 0.14 -29.24 1.30
N GLU A 285 -1.11 -29.61 1.55
CA GLU A 285 -1.72 -30.80 0.94
C GLU A 285 -1.82 -30.71 -0.58
N MET A 286 -2.08 -29.51 -1.13
CA MET A 286 -2.22 -29.31 -2.58
C MET A 286 -0.88 -29.18 -3.31
N PHE A 287 0.10 -28.52 -2.70
CA PHE A 287 1.28 -28.04 -3.44
C PHE A 287 2.61 -28.53 -2.89
N VAL A 288 2.66 -29.10 -1.68
CA VAL A 288 3.91 -29.48 -1.01
C VAL A 288 4.00 -30.98 -0.74
N TYR A 289 3.04 -31.54 -0.02
CA TYR A 289 3.08 -32.93 0.40
C TYR A 289 2.96 -33.89 -0.78
N GLY A 290 3.82 -34.93 -0.79
CA GLY A 290 3.83 -35.96 -1.82
C GLY A 290 4.51 -35.56 -3.15
N ARG A 291 5.04 -34.34 -3.27
CA ARG A 291 5.81 -33.92 -4.45
C ARG A 291 7.31 -34.14 -4.23
N ALA A 292 7.97 -34.80 -5.19
CA ALA A 292 9.42 -35.00 -5.17
C ALA A 292 10.20 -33.72 -5.54
N ASP A 293 9.62 -32.89 -6.41
CA ASP A 293 10.14 -31.57 -6.79
C ASP A 293 9.10 -30.50 -6.48
N LEU A 294 9.37 -29.67 -5.46
CA LEU A 294 8.49 -28.57 -5.07
C LEU A 294 8.49 -27.44 -6.12
N GLU A 295 9.60 -27.27 -6.83
CA GLU A 295 9.73 -26.23 -7.84
C GLU A 295 8.90 -26.54 -9.10
N ALA A 296 8.42 -27.79 -9.25
CA ALA A 296 7.46 -28.14 -10.30
C ALA A 296 6.07 -27.52 -10.08
N SER A 297 5.74 -27.06 -8.85
CA SER A 297 4.51 -26.30 -8.61
C SER A 297 4.69 -24.82 -8.99
N PRO A 298 3.92 -24.29 -9.97
CA PRO A 298 3.97 -22.87 -10.29
C PRO A 298 3.54 -21.99 -9.10
N ALA A 299 2.62 -22.46 -8.26
CA ALA A 299 2.18 -21.71 -7.08
C ALA A 299 3.29 -21.60 -6.02
N VAL A 300 4.03 -22.67 -5.76
CA VAL A 300 5.18 -22.65 -4.82
C VAL A 300 6.28 -21.73 -5.34
N CYS A 301 6.59 -21.80 -6.64
CA CYS A 301 7.57 -20.91 -7.26
C CYS A 301 7.14 -19.45 -7.18
N ALA A 302 5.89 -19.12 -7.51
CA ALA A 302 5.38 -17.74 -7.43
C ALA A 302 5.39 -17.21 -5.99
N LEU A 303 5.00 -18.03 -5.00
CA LEU A 303 5.09 -17.69 -3.57
C LEU A 303 6.53 -17.43 -3.14
N SER A 304 7.47 -18.29 -3.57
CA SER A 304 8.90 -18.16 -3.27
C SER A 304 9.48 -16.87 -3.86
N ALA A 305 9.13 -16.54 -5.10
CA ALA A 305 9.51 -15.28 -5.73
C ALA A 305 9.02 -14.07 -4.94
N VAL A 306 7.75 -14.08 -4.50
CA VAL A 306 7.18 -13.02 -3.67
C VAL A 306 7.91 -12.91 -2.34
N MET A 307 8.18 -14.02 -1.65
CA MET A 307 8.89 -14.01 -0.37
C MET A 307 10.28 -13.37 -0.46
N LEU A 308 10.98 -13.57 -1.58
CA LEU A 308 12.28 -12.97 -1.85
C LEU A 308 12.21 -11.47 -2.18
N THR A 309 11.01 -10.93 -2.40
CA THR A 309 10.81 -9.47 -2.53
C THR A 309 10.27 -8.84 -1.26
N MET A 310 9.92 -9.65 -0.26
CA MET A 310 9.32 -9.21 0.99
C MET A 310 10.37 -8.98 2.07
N HIS A 311 10.12 -7.95 2.86
CA HIS A 311 10.99 -7.44 3.93
C HIS A 311 10.90 -8.32 5.19
N CYS A 312 11.48 -9.53 5.16
CA CYS A 312 11.38 -10.48 6.27
C CYS A 312 12.74 -10.87 6.86
N LYS A 313 12.92 -10.66 8.17
CA LYS A 313 14.15 -11.05 8.89
C LYS A 313 14.39 -12.56 8.85
N HIS A 314 13.34 -13.37 8.80
CA HIS A 314 13.46 -14.83 8.66
C HIS A 314 14.08 -15.22 7.32
N VAL A 315 13.74 -14.52 6.22
CA VAL A 315 14.35 -14.77 4.90
C VAL A 315 15.80 -14.29 4.90
N LEU A 316 16.08 -13.12 5.49
CA LEU A 316 17.45 -12.62 5.63
C LEU A 316 18.38 -13.57 6.41
N ALA A 317 17.83 -14.37 7.34
CA ALA A 317 18.62 -15.32 8.11
C ALA A 317 19.26 -16.43 7.25
N PHE A 318 18.73 -16.70 6.04
CA PHE A 318 19.24 -17.73 5.15
C PHE A 318 19.35 -17.31 3.67
N VAL A 319 18.97 -16.08 3.31
CA VAL A 319 19.18 -15.51 1.97
C VAL A 319 19.76 -14.12 2.11
N PRO A 320 21.06 -13.95 1.78
CA PRO A 320 21.68 -12.63 1.74
C PRO A 320 20.91 -11.67 0.86
N TYR A 321 20.79 -10.45 1.35
CA TYR A 321 19.93 -9.42 0.77
C TYR A 321 20.23 -9.13 -0.71
N ASP A 322 21.50 -9.09 -1.08
CA ASP A 322 22.01 -8.87 -2.44
C ASP A 322 21.62 -9.98 -3.42
N GLN A 323 21.37 -11.21 -2.93
CA GLN A 323 21.00 -12.36 -3.75
C GLN A 323 19.49 -12.52 -3.95
N GLN A 324 18.69 -11.89 -3.08
CA GLN A 324 17.24 -12.12 -3.04
C GLN A 324 16.54 -11.78 -4.37
N LEU A 325 16.91 -10.66 -5.02
CA LEU A 325 16.24 -10.25 -6.25
C LEU A 325 16.50 -11.21 -7.41
N ALA A 326 17.75 -11.67 -7.58
CA ALA A 326 18.11 -12.62 -8.63
C ALA A 326 17.44 -13.99 -8.42
N LEU A 327 17.41 -14.49 -7.17
CA LEU A 327 16.66 -15.70 -6.82
C LEU A 327 15.16 -15.51 -7.02
N GLY A 328 14.63 -14.32 -6.72
CA GLY A 328 13.23 -13.98 -6.94
C GLY A 328 12.85 -14.05 -8.41
N GLU A 329 13.71 -13.53 -9.29
CA GLU A 329 13.54 -13.61 -10.75
C GLU A 329 13.61 -15.06 -11.25
N TYR A 330 14.53 -15.86 -10.73
CA TYR A 330 14.60 -17.30 -11.02
C TYR A 330 13.29 -18.02 -10.72
N PHE A 331 12.76 -17.87 -9.51
CA PHE A 331 11.49 -18.50 -9.13
C PHE A 331 10.30 -17.93 -9.91
N PHE A 332 10.30 -16.63 -10.22
CA PHE A 332 9.27 -16.00 -11.04
C PHE A 332 9.24 -16.59 -12.45
N ASP A 333 10.41 -16.75 -13.09
CA ASP A 333 10.51 -17.32 -14.44
C ASP A 333 10.13 -18.80 -14.47
N LYS A 334 10.51 -19.56 -13.43
CA LYS A 334 10.08 -20.95 -13.28
C LYS A 334 8.56 -21.07 -13.12
N ALA A 335 7.94 -20.21 -12.29
CA ALA A 335 6.49 -20.14 -12.15
C ALA A 335 5.81 -19.79 -13.49
N ARG A 336 6.33 -18.77 -14.19
CA ARG A 336 5.84 -18.33 -15.50
C ARG A 336 5.92 -19.44 -16.55
N HIS A 337 7.02 -20.16 -16.58
CA HIS A 337 7.19 -21.30 -17.50
C HIS A 337 6.22 -22.43 -17.15
N ALA A 338 6.16 -22.85 -15.88
CA ALA A 338 5.29 -23.94 -15.44
C ALA A 338 3.80 -23.65 -15.69
N VAL A 339 3.33 -22.42 -15.43
CA VAL A 339 1.93 -22.05 -15.70
C VAL A 339 1.64 -21.93 -17.20
N SER A 340 2.63 -21.56 -18.03
CA SER A 340 2.45 -21.53 -19.49
C SER A 340 2.22 -22.93 -20.09
N LEU A 341 2.75 -23.98 -19.44
CA LEU A 341 2.53 -25.37 -19.85
C LEU A 341 1.12 -25.87 -19.51
N GLN A 342 0.44 -25.26 -18.53
CA GLN A 342 -0.93 -25.60 -18.12
C GLN A 342 -2.01 -24.93 -19.00
N PHE A 343 -1.62 -24.17 -20.03
CA PHE A 343 -2.47 -23.53 -21.07
C PHE A 343 -3.96 -23.31 -20.70
N ASP A 344 -4.28 -22.12 -20.17
CA ASP A 344 -5.65 -21.68 -19.82
C ASP A 344 -6.48 -22.61 -18.89
N GLU A 345 -5.90 -23.64 -18.28
CA GLU A 345 -6.62 -24.50 -17.34
C GLU A 345 -6.99 -23.72 -16.06
N PRO A 346 -8.30 -23.49 -15.80
CA PRO A 346 -8.73 -22.72 -14.65
C PRO A 346 -8.65 -23.59 -13.39
N SER A 347 -7.57 -23.42 -12.63
CA SER A 347 -7.38 -24.10 -11.35
C SER A 347 -7.04 -23.12 -10.24
N MET A 348 -7.18 -23.57 -8.98
CA MET A 348 -6.70 -22.79 -7.83
C MET A 348 -5.18 -22.56 -7.90
N GLU A 349 -4.40 -23.52 -8.41
CA GLU A 349 -2.95 -23.38 -8.60
C GLU A 349 -2.64 -22.26 -9.60
N THR A 350 -3.34 -22.24 -10.75
CA THR A 350 -3.20 -21.22 -11.79
C THR A 350 -3.57 -19.82 -11.25
N MET A 351 -4.68 -19.72 -10.50
CA MET A 351 -5.12 -18.46 -9.88
C MET A 351 -4.09 -17.94 -8.86
N ILE A 352 -3.62 -18.79 -7.95
CA ILE A 352 -2.61 -18.44 -6.95
C ILE A 352 -1.33 -18.00 -7.65
N THR A 353 -0.89 -18.74 -8.66
CA THR A 353 0.32 -18.43 -9.42
C THR A 353 0.25 -17.02 -9.99
N TYR A 354 -0.80 -16.70 -10.76
CA TYR A 354 -0.92 -15.38 -11.37
C TYR A 354 -1.08 -14.25 -10.33
N LEU A 355 -1.81 -14.48 -9.24
CA LEU A 355 -1.93 -13.50 -8.17
C LEU A 355 -0.56 -13.20 -7.52
N PHE A 356 0.23 -14.24 -7.23
CA PHE A 356 1.54 -14.06 -6.62
C PHE A 356 2.58 -13.51 -7.61
N MET A 357 2.47 -13.84 -8.90
CA MET A 357 3.23 -13.15 -9.95
C MET A 357 2.90 -11.65 -10.01
N ALA A 358 1.62 -11.27 -9.85
CA ALA A 358 1.21 -9.87 -9.76
C ALA A 358 1.76 -9.17 -8.52
N LEU A 359 1.73 -9.83 -7.36
CA LEU A 359 2.33 -9.32 -6.12
C LEU A 359 3.85 -9.16 -6.24
N TYR A 360 4.54 -10.13 -6.86
CA TYR A 360 5.98 -10.02 -7.13
C TYR A 360 6.28 -8.78 -7.98
N LYS A 361 5.56 -8.61 -9.09
CA LYS A 361 5.70 -7.44 -9.97
C LYS A 361 5.38 -6.14 -9.24
N SER A 362 4.41 -6.15 -8.33
CA SER A 362 4.08 -5.00 -7.48
C SER A 362 5.23 -4.65 -6.54
N ASN A 363 5.80 -5.63 -5.83
CA ASN A 363 6.91 -5.44 -4.88
C ASN A 363 8.19 -4.96 -5.56
N ILE A 364 8.42 -5.33 -6.83
CA ILE A 364 9.55 -4.80 -7.62
C ILE A 364 9.21 -3.52 -8.40
N LEU A 365 8.09 -2.88 -8.08
CA LEU A 365 7.62 -1.62 -8.67
C LEU A 365 7.46 -1.70 -10.20
N ARG A 366 6.72 -2.71 -10.68
CA ARG A 366 6.29 -2.86 -12.08
C ARG A 366 4.76 -2.96 -12.17
N PRO A 367 4.04 -1.84 -12.01
CA PRO A 367 2.59 -1.83 -11.87
C PRO A 367 1.84 -2.29 -13.13
N GLN A 368 2.39 -2.04 -14.33
CA GLN A 368 1.78 -2.50 -15.59
C GLN A 368 1.84 -4.03 -15.72
N ASP A 369 3.03 -4.62 -15.50
CA ASP A 369 3.20 -6.07 -15.45
C ASP A 369 2.30 -6.69 -14.37
N ALA A 370 2.24 -6.07 -13.18
CA ALA A 370 1.39 -6.53 -12.09
C ALA A 370 -0.08 -6.55 -12.48
N ASN A 371 -0.56 -5.50 -13.15
CA ASN A 371 -1.95 -5.40 -13.62
C ASN A 371 -2.29 -6.52 -14.60
N MET A 372 -1.41 -6.83 -15.56
CA MET A 372 -1.61 -7.93 -16.51
C MET A 372 -1.82 -9.28 -15.82
N TYR A 373 -0.96 -9.64 -14.87
CA TYR A 373 -1.09 -10.89 -14.12
C TYR A 373 -2.31 -10.88 -13.19
N LEU A 374 -2.63 -9.73 -12.60
CA LEU A 374 -3.82 -9.58 -11.75
C LEU A 374 -5.12 -9.80 -12.55
N GLU A 375 -5.19 -9.29 -13.77
CA GLU A 375 -6.31 -9.52 -14.69
C GLU A 375 -6.46 -10.99 -15.07
N ALA A 376 -5.36 -11.70 -15.31
CA ALA A 376 -5.38 -13.15 -15.55
C ALA A 376 -5.91 -13.91 -14.33
N ALA A 377 -5.42 -13.58 -13.13
CA ALA A 377 -5.87 -14.18 -11.88
C ALA A 377 -7.37 -13.94 -11.61
N ILE A 378 -7.88 -12.73 -11.90
CA ILE A 378 -9.30 -12.41 -11.72
C ILE A 378 -10.18 -13.15 -12.71
N ARG A 379 -9.75 -13.30 -13.98
CA ARG A 379 -10.49 -14.11 -14.97
C ARG A 379 -10.62 -15.56 -14.52
N ILE A 380 -9.52 -16.18 -14.07
CA ILE A 380 -9.57 -17.55 -13.53
C ILE A 380 -10.47 -17.62 -12.30
N ARG A 381 -10.38 -16.63 -11.40
CA ARG A 381 -11.25 -16.54 -10.24
C ARG A 381 -12.73 -16.56 -10.64
N GLN A 382 -13.14 -15.78 -11.64
CA GLN A 382 -14.53 -15.76 -12.11
C GLN A 382 -14.99 -17.14 -12.58
N ILE A 383 -14.16 -17.81 -13.38
CA ILE A 383 -14.45 -19.17 -13.85
C ILE A 383 -14.60 -20.12 -12.65
N LEU A 384 -13.70 -20.04 -11.66
CA LEU A 384 -13.76 -20.86 -10.45
C LEU A 384 -15.00 -20.58 -9.59
N VAL A 385 -15.46 -19.31 -9.48
CA VAL A 385 -16.73 -18.97 -8.80
C VAL A 385 -17.90 -19.64 -9.50
N GLU A 386 -17.94 -19.64 -10.83
CA GLU A 386 -19.07 -20.15 -11.59
C GLU A 386 -19.09 -21.68 -11.71
N THR A 387 -17.94 -22.33 -11.54
CA THR A 387 -17.75 -23.77 -11.72
C THR A 387 -17.55 -24.51 -10.39
N VAL A 388 -16.35 -24.42 -9.81
CA VAL A 388 -15.92 -25.25 -8.66
C VAL A 388 -16.49 -24.74 -7.35
N TYR A 389 -16.50 -23.42 -7.13
CA TYR A 389 -16.84 -22.80 -5.85
C TYR A 389 -18.19 -22.07 -5.87
N LYS A 390 -19.06 -22.45 -6.81
CA LYS A 390 -20.42 -21.89 -6.94
C LYS A 390 -21.25 -22.12 -5.69
N HIS A 391 -21.07 -23.27 -5.05
CA HIS A 391 -21.79 -23.65 -3.85
C HIS A 391 -20.81 -23.70 -2.66
N PRO A 392 -21.04 -22.91 -1.60
CA PRO A 392 -20.23 -23.02 -0.40
C PRO A 392 -20.33 -24.45 0.16
N PRO A 393 -19.28 -24.95 0.84
CA PRO A 393 -19.39 -26.19 1.59
C PRO A 393 -20.56 -26.08 2.56
N PRO A 394 -21.36 -27.15 2.75
CA PRO A 394 -22.40 -27.14 3.76
C PRO A 394 -21.75 -26.79 5.09
N LEU A 395 -22.30 -25.79 5.79
CA LEU A 395 -21.80 -25.37 7.10
C LEU A 395 -21.69 -26.64 7.95
N PRO A 396 -20.54 -26.89 8.61
CA PRO A 396 -20.45 -27.99 9.54
C PRO A 396 -21.59 -27.80 10.52
N ILE A 397 -22.46 -28.80 10.64
CA ILE A 397 -23.49 -28.82 11.68
C ILE A 397 -22.71 -29.02 12.97
N TYR A 398 -22.15 -27.92 13.50
CA TYR A 398 -21.74 -27.85 14.88
C TYR A 398 -23.04 -27.87 15.66
N SER A 399 -23.57 -29.08 15.88
CA SER A 399 -24.62 -29.32 16.83
C SER A 399 -24.10 -28.75 18.14
N ALA A 400 -24.54 -27.54 18.49
CA ALA A 400 -24.20 -26.83 19.71
C ALA A 400 -24.88 -27.50 20.92
N THR A 401 -24.88 -28.83 20.96
CA THR A 401 -25.18 -29.60 22.14
C THR A 401 -23.88 -29.65 22.95
N ILE A 402 -23.55 -28.51 23.56
CA ILE A 402 -22.72 -28.50 24.76
C ILE A 402 -23.60 -29.13 25.83
N THR A 403 -23.74 -30.45 25.79
CA THR A 403 -24.18 -31.21 26.95
C THR A 403 -23.09 -30.99 27.99
N THR A 404 -23.39 -30.15 28.98
CA THR A 404 -22.71 -30.09 30.26
C THR A 404 -22.79 -31.49 30.89
N THR A 405 -21.87 -32.37 30.48
CA THR A 405 -21.71 -33.69 31.08
C THR A 405 -21.19 -33.48 32.50
N THR A 406 -22.13 -33.49 33.43
CA THR A 406 -21.86 -33.64 34.85
C THR A 406 -21.16 -34.97 35.04
N ASN A 407 -19.93 -34.91 35.55
CA ASN A 407 -19.12 -36.06 35.95
C ASN A 407 -19.94 -36.99 36.84
N ASN A 408 -20.24 -38.20 36.37
CA ASN A 408 -20.50 -39.34 37.23
C ASN A 408 -19.49 -40.43 36.90
N ASN A 409 -18.53 -40.57 37.83
CA ASN A 409 -17.61 -41.69 37.93
C ASN A 409 -18.40 -42.99 38.13
N THR A 410 -18.26 -43.93 37.21
CA THR A 410 -18.42 -45.35 37.54
C THR A 410 -17.40 -46.16 36.77
N ALA A 411 -16.45 -46.70 37.51
CA ALA A 411 -15.47 -47.65 37.04
C ALA A 411 -16.18 -48.92 36.57
N SER A 412 -15.79 -49.43 35.40
CA SER A 412 -15.94 -50.84 35.08
C SER A 412 -14.74 -51.31 34.24
N THR A 413 -13.91 -52.07 34.93
CA THR A 413 -12.94 -53.03 34.43
C THR A 413 -13.61 -54.05 33.50
N SER A 414 -13.05 -54.27 32.31
CA SER A 414 -13.04 -55.61 31.73
C SER A 414 -11.81 -55.83 30.86
N ASN A 415 -11.08 -56.89 31.22
CA ASN A 415 -10.04 -57.54 30.45
C ASN A 415 -10.66 -58.17 29.19
N ASN A 416 -9.91 -58.22 28.08
CA ASN A 416 -9.68 -59.51 27.43
C ASN A 416 -8.45 -59.53 26.51
N LYS A 417 -7.81 -60.70 26.58
CA LYS A 417 -6.58 -61.18 25.95
C LYS A 417 -6.81 -61.79 24.57
N ASP A 418 -5.68 -61.99 23.87
CA ASP A 418 -5.38 -62.97 22.81
C ASP A 418 -6.10 -62.76 21.44
N THR A 419 -5.54 -63.00 20.25
CA THR A 419 -4.54 -64.00 19.83
C THR A 419 -4.04 -63.70 18.39
N GLN A 420 -2.84 -64.25 18.08
CA GLN A 420 -2.38 -64.85 16.81
C GLN A 420 -1.81 -64.01 15.64
N ASN A 421 -0.49 -64.21 15.49
CA ASN A 421 0.33 -64.14 14.27
C ASN A 421 -0.19 -65.08 13.18
N THR A 422 -0.33 -64.56 11.96
CA THR A 422 -0.22 -65.33 10.72
C THR A 422 0.48 -64.48 9.67
N ASP A 423 1.70 -64.87 9.32
CA ASP A 423 2.45 -64.37 8.16
C ASP A 423 1.72 -64.76 6.87
N SER A 424 1.32 -63.77 6.09
CA SER A 424 0.80 -63.94 4.73
C SER A 424 1.36 -62.83 3.85
N PRO A 425 1.77 -63.11 2.61
CA PRO A 425 2.40 -62.14 1.73
C PRO A 425 1.41 -61.03 1.33
N PRO A 426 1.88 -59.79 1.07
CA PRO A 426 1.00 -58.64 0.92
C PRO A 426 0.24 -58.75 -0.41
N ILE A 427 -1.02 -59.16 -0.32
CA ILE A 427 -1.99 -59.02 -1.40
C ILE A 427 -2.14 -57.52 -1.67
N ASN A 428 -1.92 -57.09 -2.91
CA ASN A 428 -2.14 -55.72 -3.40
C ASN A 428 -3.56 -55.25 -3.07
N THR A 429 -3.74 -54.65 -1.89
CA THR A 429 -5.01 -54.05 -1.49
C THR A 429 -5.21 -52.78 -2.30
N LEU A 430 -6.23 -52.81 -3.16
CA LEU A 430 -6.76 -51.68 -3.91
C LEU A 430 -6.86 -50.44 -2.98
N PRO A 431 -6.39 -49.24 -3.39
CA PRO A 431 -6.38 -48.06 -2.53
C PRO A 431 -7.79 -47.77 -1.99
N LYS A 432 -7.97 -47.88 -0.66
CA LYS A 432 -9.23 -47.58 0.03
C LYS A 432 -9.67 -46.17 -0.34
N ARG A 433 -10.85 -46.04 -0.97
CA ARG A 433 -11.44 -44.73 -1.29
C ARG A 433 -11.45 -43.86 -0.02
N PRO A 434 -11.00 -42.59 -0.10
CA PRO A 434 -11.03 -41.70 1.05
C PRO A 434 -12.46 -41.59 1.59
N SER A 435 -12.59 -41.61 2.91
CA SER A 435 -13.91 -41.48 3.54
C SER A 435 -14.55 -40.16 3.11
N ARG A 436 -15.88 -40.15 2.92
CA ARG A 436 -16.67 -38.96 2.53
C ARG A 436 -16.37 -37.74 3.39
N SER A 437 -16.08 -37.95 4.68
CA SER A 437 -15.66 -36.91 5.63
C SER A 437 -14.34 -36.25 5.24
N LYS A 438 -13.31 -37.02 4.84
CA LYS A 438 -12.01 -36.45 4.41
C LYS A 438 -12.15 -35.58 3.16
N ALA A 439 -12.96 -36.03 2.19
CA ALA A 439 -13.23 -35.25 0.98
C ALA A 439 -13.94 -33.91 1.30
N LEU A 440 -14.90 -33.93 2.22
CA LEU A 440 -15.60 -32.71 2.65
C LEU A 440 -14.67 -31.74 3.39
N CYS A 441 -13.82 -32.24 4.30
CA CYS A 441 -12.83 -31.40 5.00
C CYS A 441 -11.85 -30.74 4.03
N ARG A 442 -11.37 -31.50 3.02
CA ARG A 442 -10.49 -30.98 1.98
C ARG A 442 -11.18 -29.85 1.19
N TYR A 443 -12.40 -30.08 0.72
CA TYR A 443 -13.16 -29.07 -0.02
C TYR A 443 -13.42 -27.81 0.82
N ALA A 444 -13.71 -27.95 2.11
CA ALA A 444 -13.89 -26.81 3.01
C ALA A 444 -12.62 -25.96 3.13
N GLY A 445 -11.45 -26.58 3.28
CA GLY A 445 -10.18 -25.86 3.31
C GLY A 445 -9.79 -25.21 1.97
N GLU A 446 -10.12 -25.85 0.84
CA GLU A 446 -9.96 -25.27 -0.50
C GLU A 446 -10.87 -24.05 -0.68
N TYR A 447 -12.15 -24.16 -0.33
CA TYR A 447 -13.10 -23.05 -0.40
C TYR A 447 -12.68 -21.87 0.51
N GLU A 448 -12.19 -22.15 1.70
CA GLU A 448 -11.72 -21.10 2.61
C GLU A 448 -10.42 -20.44 2.09
N THR A 449 -9.51 -21.21 1.47
CA THR A 449 -8.36 -20.65 0.75
C THR A 449 -8.81 -19.74 -0.39
N PHE A 450 -9.78 -20.18 -1.18
CA PHE A 450 -10.38 -19.40 -2.25
C PHE A 450 -10.92 -18.05 -1.76
N LYS A 451 -11.61 -18.06 -0.60
CA LYS A 451 -12.10 -16.82 0.03
C LYS A 451 -10.96 -15.89 0.44
N ARG A 452 -10.00 -16.41 1.20
CA ARG A 452 -8.87 -15.65 1.75
C ARG A 452 -7.99 -15.00 0.68
N LEU A 453 -7.87 -15.61 -0.49
CA LEU A 453 -7.14 -15.03 -1.62
C LEU A 453 -7.69 -13.67 -2.06
N HIS A 454 -8.96 -13.35 -1.77
CA HIS A 454 -9.52 -12.01 -2.00
C HIS A 454 -8.69 -10.91 -1.34
N ALA A 455 -8.12 -11.16 -0.17
CA ALA A 455 -7.22 -10.24 0.53
C ALA A 455 -5.96 -9.93 -0.30
N GLY A 456 -5.39 -10.93 -0.98
CA GLY A 456 -4.24 -10.74 -1.88
C GLY A 456 -4.60 -9.93 -3.13
N PHE A 457 -5.79 -10.15 -3.72
CA PHE A 457 -6.27 -9.33 -4.84
C PHE A 457 -6.42 -7.86 -4.43
N GLN A 458 -7.00 -7.61 -3.26
CA GLN A 458 -7.12 -6.26 -2.70
C GLN A 458 -5.73 -5.62 -2.59
N ASP A 459 -4.75 -6.28 -1.98
CA ASP A 459 -3.42 -5.70 -1.77
C ASP A 459 -2.74 -5.28 -3.08
N CYS A 460 -2.77 -6.16 -4.08
CA CYS A 460 -2.22 -5.86 -5.41
C CYS A 460 -2.94 -4.68 -6.08
N LEU A 461 -4.28 -4.68 -6.03
CA LEU A 461 -5.10 -3.60 -6.59
C LEU A 461 -4.82 -2.26 -5.89
N GLN A 462 -4.71 -2.29 -4.56
CA GLN A 462 -4.43 -1.12 -3.74
C GLN A 462 -3.07 -0.50 -4.08
N PHE A 463 -2.06 -1.33 -4.36
CA PHE A 463 -0.75 -0.88 -4.85
C PHE A 463 -0.84 -0.23 -6.25
N ILE A 464 -1.51 -0.88 -7.21
CA ILE A 464 -1.70 -0.34 -8.57
C ILE A 464 -2.43 1.01 -8.51
N GLN A 465 -3.50 1.10 -7.70
CA GLN A 465 -4.22 2.35 -7.47
C GLN A 465 -3.36 3.42 -6.80
N PHE A 466 -2.46 3.04 -5.90
CA PHE A 466 -1.51 3.96 -5.29
C PHE A 466 -0.59 4.57 -6.34
N VAL A 467 0.05 3.76 -7.19
CA VAL A 467 0.93 4.22 -8.28
C VAL A 467 0.17 5.13 -9.25
N ASN A 468 -1.06 4.77 -9.62
CA ASN A 468 -1.90 5.56 -10.52
C ASN A 468 -2.44 6.85 -9.88
N ASN A 469 -2.00 7.14 -8.65
CA ASN A 469 -2.45 8.24 -7.81
C ASN A 469 -3.97 8.29 -7.62
N GLN A 470 -4.64 7.15 -7.73
CA GLN A 470 -6.08 7.06 -7.48
C GLN A 470 -6.39 7.14 -5.98
N ARG A 471 -5.38 7.06 -5.11
CA ARG A 471 -5.52 7.17 -3.64
C ARG A 471 -5.42 8.57 -3.07
N GLY A 472 -5.30 9.58 -3.94
CA GLY A 472 -5.47 10.98 -3.57
C GLY A 472 -4.23 11.60 -2.93
N VAL A 473 -3.02 11.35 -3.46
CA VAL A 473 -1.93 12.30 -3.24
C VAL A 473 -2.35 13.56 -4.02
N PRO A 474 -2.62 14.70 -3.37
CA PRO A 474 -3.11 15.88 -4.08
C PRO A 474 -2.06 16.30 -5.11
N VAL A 475 -2.31 16.00 -6.39
CA VAL A 475 -1.57 16.62 -7.48
C VAL A 475 -2.06 18.04 -7.47
N LYS A 476 -1.15 19.00 -7.30
CA LYS A 476 -1.50 20.42 -7.49
C LYS A 476 -2.35 20.51 -8.73
N ASN A 477 -3.57 21.06 -8.62
CA ASN A 477 -4.61 21.23 -9.62
C ASN A 477 -4.07 21.51 -11.03
N ALA A 478 -3.48 20.50 -11.65
CA ALA A 478 -3.15 20.51 -13.05
C ALA A 478 -4.51 20.34 -13.66
N SER A 479 -5.09 21.46 -14.09
CA SER A 479 -6.27 21.48 -14.94
C SER A 479 -6.12 20.31 -15.89
N PRO A 480 -7.06 19.33 -15.86
CA PRO A 480 -6.89 18.08 -16.58
C PRO A 480 -6.55 18.43 -18.01
N SER A 481 -5.28 18.21 -18.38
CA SER A 481 -4.81 18.63 -19.69
C SER A 481 -5.62 17.80 -20.67
N LYS A 482 -6.52 18.46 -21.41
CA LYS A 482 -7.51 17.80 -22.28
C LYS A 482 -6.88 16.87 -23.33
N ASN A 483 -5.56 16.88 -23.47
CA ASN A 483 -4.82 16.24 -24.56
C ASN A 483 -3.92 15.07 -24.13
N LYS A 484 -3.93 14.65 -22.86
CA LYS A 484 -3.28 13.41 -22.45
C LYS A 484 -4.28 12.59 -21.65
N PRO A 485 -5.08 11.72 -22.32
CA PRO A 485 -5.72 10.64 -21.58
C PRO A 485 -4.61 9.94 -20.79
N SER A 486 -4.69 10.00 -19.47
CA SER A 486 -3.81 9.20 -18.62
C SER A 486 -4.06 7.77 -19.05
N MET A 487 -3.05 7.13 -19.67
CA MET A 487 -3.14 5.77 -20.22
C MET A 487 -3.62 4.73 -19.19
N LEU A 488 -3.64 5.08 -17.91
CA LEU A 488 -4.09 4.21 -16.82
C LEU A 488 -5.50 4.52 -16.27
N ASN A 489 -6.17 5.59 -16.72
CA ASN A 489 -7.48 6.00 -16.19
C ASN A 489 -8.69 5.65 -17.08
N GLN A 490 -8.52 5.35 -18.37
CA GLN A 490 -9.66 5.11 -19.28
C GLN A 490 -9.98 3.64 -19.57
N GLU A 491 -9.02 2.72 -19.49
CA GLU A 491 -9.24 1.36 -20.02
C GLU A 491 -9.83 0.33 -19.05
N ASN A 492 -9.84 0.58 -17.73
CA ASN A 492 -10.21 -0.46 -16.75
C ASN A 492 -11.50 -0.21 -15.95
N THR A 493 -12.48 0.46 -16.56
CA THR A 493 -13.81 0.62 -15.94
C THR A 493 -14.54 -0.71 -15.75
N SER A 494 -14.41 -1.66 -16.68
CA SER A 494 -15.03 -2.99 -16.57
C SER A 494 -14.43 -3.79 -15.40
N PHE A 495 -13.09 -3.86 -15.34
CA PHE A 495 -12.37 -4.56 -14.29
C PHE A 495 -12.64 -3.98 -12.89
N LYS A 496 -12.60 -2.65 -12.76
CA LYS A 496 -12.88 -1.98 -11.48
C LYS A 496 -14.31 -2.22 -11.02
N LYS A 497 -15.29 -2.17 -11.94
CA LYS A 497 -16.69 -2.50 -11.65
C LYS A 497 -16.85 -3.96 -11.22
N LEU A 498 -16.20 -4.88 -11.92
CA LEU A 498 -16.23 -6.30 -11.60
C LEU A 498 -15.64 -6.60 -10.23
N PHE A 499 -14.53 -5.96 -9.87
CA PHE A 499 -13.93 -6.16 -8.57
C PHE A 499 -14.75 -5.48 -7.45
N GLN A 500 -15.34 -4.32 -7.73
CA GLN A 500 -16.25 -3.62 -6.83
C GLN A 500 -17.59 -4.36 -6.64
N SER A 501 -18.01 -5.18 -7.60
CA SER A 501 -19.22 -6.00 -7.45
C SER A 501 -19.00 -7.25 -6.59
N ILE A 502 -17.76 -7.57 -6.23
CA ILE A 502 -17.46 -8.63 -5.27
C ILE A 502 -17.89 -8.14 -3.88
N CYS A 503 -18.99 -8.69 -3.37
CA CYS A 503 -19.50 -8.47 -2.02
C CYS A 503 -18.41 -8.87 -1.00
N VAL A 504 -17.84 -7.88 -0.31
CA VAL A 504 -16.71 -8.08 0.63
C VAL A 504 -17.11 -9.04 1.76
N GLU A 505 -18.38 -9.00 2.16
CA GLU A 505 -18.94 -9.83 3.22
C GLU A 505 -18.92 -11.33 2.86
N ALA A 506 -19.08 -11.68 1.58
CA ALA A 506 -19.06 -13.07 1.13
C ALA A 506 -17.65 -13.71 1.21
N TYR A 507 -16.60 -12.89 1.34
CA TYR A 507 -15.20 -13.33 1.35
C TYR A 507 -14.48 -13.01 2.66
N ASP A 508 -15.26 -12.73 3.71
CA ASP A 508 -14.74 -12.56 5.06
C ASP A 508 -14.09 -13.87 5.54
N PRO A 509 -12.81 -13.86 5.94
CA PRO A 509 -12.08 -15.08 6.25
C PRO A 509 -12.62 -15.71 7.53
N THR A 510 -12.80 -17.03 7.52
CA THR A 510 -13.33 -17.80 8.64
C THR A 510 -12.26 -18.76 9.15
N PRO A 511 -11.98 -18.77 10.48
CA PRO A 511 -11.03 -19.72 11.04
C PRO A 511 -11.48 -21.18 10.86
N MET A 512 -10.54 -22.05 10.55
CA MET A 512 -10.75 -23.49 10.44
C MET A 512 -10.34 -24.22 11.72
N PRO A 513 -10.95 -25.37 12.08
CA PRO A 513 -10.70 -26.06 13.36
C PRO A 513 -9.26 -26.54 13.57
N ASP A 514 -8.52 -26.76 12.49
CA ASP A 514 -7.14 -27.23 12.51
C ASP A 514 -6.10 -26.11 12.60
N GLU A 515 -6.53 -24.84 12.65
CA GLU A 515 -5.64 -23.70 12.71
C GLU A 515 -5.16 -23.38 14.13
N SER A 516 -3.89 -22.97 14.23
CA SER A 516 -3.31 -22.54 15.51
C SER A 516 -4.05 -21.32 16.08
N ARG A 517 -4.00 -21.14 17.41
CA ARG A 517 -4.55 -19.94 18.06
C ARG A 517 -4.02 -18.64 17.46
N GLN A 518 -2.73 -18.59 17.09
CA GLN A 518 -2.11 -17.42 16.48
C GLN A 518 -2.70 -17.13 15.09
N THR A 519 -2.91 -18.17 14.28
CA THR A 519 -3.55 -18.07 12.97
C THR A 519 -5.00 -17.61 13.08
N VAL A 520 -5.78 -18.20 14.00
CA VAL A 520 -7.16 -17.80 14.29
C VAL A 520 -7.20 -16.31 14.65
N ARG A 521 -6.29 -15.85 15.52
CA ARG A 521 -6.21 -14.42 15.88
C ARG A 521 -5.83 -13.54 14.70
N ALA A 522 -4.90 -13.96 13.84
CA ALA A 522 -4.52 -13.23 12.64
C ALA A 522 -5.67 -13.12 11.62
N ILE A 523 -6.52 -14.14 11.50
CA ILE A 523 -7.73 -14.12 10.68
C ILE A 523 -8.74 -13.11 11.24
N MET A 524 -9.04 -13.21 12.54
CA MET A 524 -9.96 -12.28 13.20
C MET A 524 -9.46 -10.83 13.16
N LYS A 525 -8.14 -10.62 13.19
CA LYS A 525 -7.52 -9.31 12.98
C LYS A 525 -7.89 -8.71 11.62
N GLU A 526 -7.82 -9.49 10.53
CA GLU A 526 -8.21 -9.01 9.20
C GLU A 526 -9.70 -8.62 9.16
N HIS A 527 -10.55 -9.43 9.78
CA HIS A 527 -11.97 -9.14 9.93
C HIS A 527 -12.22 -7.79 10.63
N TYR A 528 -11.61 -7.56 11.80
CA TYR A 528 -11.79 -6.31 12.55
C TYR A 528 -11.18 -5.09 11.85
N VAL A 529 -10.03 -5.25 11.19
CA VAL A 529 -9.46 -4.18 10.36
C VAL A 529 -10.37 -3.88 9.16
N GLY A 530 -11.02 -4.89 8.59
CA GLY A 530 -12.05 -4.75 7.57
C GLY A 530 -13.24 -3.92 8.05
N GLN A 531 -13.77 -4.20 9.26
CA GLN A 531 -14.86 -3.41 9.86
C GLN A 531 -14.46 -1.94 10.08
N ILE A 532 -13.26 -1.69 10.61
CA ILE A 532 -12.73 -0.33 10.75
C ILE A 532 -12.70 0.36 9.38
N ALA A 533 -12.18 -0.32 8.35
CA ALA A 533 -12.10 0.21 7.00
C ALA A 533 -13.49 0.49 6.39
N GLN A 534 -14.49 -0.35 6.64
CA GLN A 534 -15.86 -0.16 6.17
C GLN A 534 -16.48 1.13 6.73
N VAL A 535 -16.23 1.44 8.01
CA VAL A 535 -16.72 2.67 8.65
C VAL A 535 -16.08 3.93 8.03
N VAL A 536 -14.75 3.93 7.85
CA VAL A 536 -14.02 5.14 7.42
C VAL A 536 -13.97 5.34 5.90
N SER A 537 -14.19 4.29 5.11
CA SER A 537 -14.07 4.35 3.64
C SER A 537 -15.05 5.33 2.98
N PRO A 538 -16.35 5.42 3.36
CA PRO A 538 -17.25 6.45 2.86
C PRO A 538 -16.74 7.87 3.12
N TYR A 539 -16.18 8.11 4.31
CA TYR A 539 -15.61 9.40 4.67
C TYR A 539 -14.40 9.76 3.84
N PHE A 540 -13.43 8.83 3.72
CA PHE A 540 -12.28 9.05 2.83
C PHE A 540 -12.72 9.24 1.39
N ARG A 541 -13.83 8.62 0.98
CA ARG A 541 -14.38 8.84 -0.36
C ARG A 541 -14.83 10.27 -0.60
N LEU A 542 -15.58 10.80 0.36
CA LEU A 542 -16.02 12.18 0.35
C LEU A 542 -14.81 13.13 0.31
N VAL A 543 -13.91 12.99 1.27
CA VAL A 543 -12.82 13.95 1.50
C VAL A 543 -11.76 13.93 0.40
N ARG A 544 -11.51 12.81 -0.25
CA ARG A 544 -10.42 12.70 -1.24
C ARG A 544 -10.84 12.89 -2.69
N TRP A 545 -12.08 12.53 -3.04
CA TRP A 545 -12.51 12.51 -4.45
C TRP A 545 -13.60 13.54 -4.78
N GLN A 546 -14.25 14.16 -3.80
CA GLN A 546 -15.18 15.25 -4.11
C GLN A 546 -14.46 16.57 -4.39
N GLU A 547 -15.00 17.32 -5.34
CA GLU A 547 -14.53 18.64 -5.73
C GLU A 547 -14.78 19.67 -4.62
N SER A 548 -15.84 19.50 -3.83
CA SER A 548 -16.15 20.37 -2.70
C SER A 548 -15.11 20.23 -1.59
N ASP A 549 -14.59 21.36 -1.12
CA ASP A 549 -13.75 21.43 0.07
C ASP A 549 -14.56 21.43 1.38
N MET A 550 -15.89 21.48 1.30
CA MET A 550 -16.78 21.53 2.45
C MET A 550 -17.21 20.12 2.87
N VAL A 551 -16.93 19.77 4.12
CA VAL A 551 -17.28 18.46 4.72
C VAL A 551 -18.30 18.68 5.84
N PRO A 552 -19.49 18.03 5.81
CA PRO A 552 -20.46 18.16 6.90
C PRO A 552 -19.85 17.71 8.23
N LEU A 553 -19.88 18.58 9.25
CA LEU A 553 -19.41 18.27 10.60
C LEU A 553 -20.16 17.07 11.19
N SER A 554 -21.47 16.98 10.95
CA SER A 554 -22.30 15.85 11.38
C SER A 554 -21.80 14.52 10.81
N PHE A 555 -21.28 14.52 9.58
CA PHE A 555 -20.74 13.33 8.95
C PHE A 555 -19.39 12.91 9.56
N LEU A 556 -18.50 13.87 9.87
CA LEU A 556 -17.27 13.60 10.63
C LEU A 556 -17.60 13.00 12.00
N MET A 557 -18.49 13.64 12.76
CA MET A 557 -18.85 13.22 14.12
C MET A 557 -19.49 11.82 14.13
N LYS A 558 -20.42 11.56 13.20
CA LYS A 558 -21.02 10.24 13.06
C LYS A 558 -19.98 9.18 12.71
N THR A 559 -19.07 9.47 11.77
CA THR A 559 -18.02 8.51 11.37
C THR A 559 -17.07 8.21 12.54
N GLU A 560 -16.72 9.22 13.34
CA GLU A 560 -15.90 9.04 14.54
C GLU A 560 -16.64 8.23 15.62
N GLU A 561 -17.93 8.50 15.86
CA GLU A 561 -18.77 7.73 16.77
C GLU A 561 -18.88 6.27 16.34
N ASP A 562 -19.17 6.01 15.07
CA ASP A 562 -19.25 4.66 14.49
C ASP A 562 -17.89 3.94 14.62
N LEU A 563 -16.78 4.64 14.40
CA LEU A 563 -15.43 4.09 14.54
C LEU A 563 -15.13 3.73 16.00
N ASN A 564 -15.47 4.62 16.94
CA ASN A 564 -15.36 4.36 18.37
C ASN A 564 -16.26 3.21 18.82
N LYS A 565 -17.47 3.10 18.27
CA LYS A 565 -18.40 2.00 18.54
C LYS A 565 -17.83 0.67 18.07
N VAL A 566 -17.27 0.60 16.86
CA VAL A 566 -16.61 -0.62 16.36
C VAL A 566 -15.47 -1.01 17.31
N TYR A 567 -14.54 -0.10 17.59
CA TYR A 567 -13.37 -0.43 18.40
C TYR A 567 -13.71 -0.68 19.88
N HIS A 568 -14.55 0.12 20.52
CA HIS A 568 -14.81 0.02 21.96
C HIS A 568 -15.96 -0.92 22.33
N GLN A 569 -16.85 -1.27 21.41
CA GLN A 569 -18.03 -2.09 21.74
C GLN A 569 -18.10 -3.40 20.94
N GLN A 570 -17.73 -3.40 19.66
CA GLN A 570 -17.93 -4.57 18.79
C GLN A 570 -16.72 -5.51 18.77
N ILE A 571 -15.51 -4.97 18.77
CA ILE A 571 -14.29 -5.80 18.83
C ILE A 571 -14.19 -6.43 20.24
N PRO A 572 -13.99 -7.75 20.38
CA PRO A 572 -13.87 -8.40 21.69
C PRO A 572 -12.69 -7.89 22.51
N LEU A 573 -12.79 -7.97 23.84
CA LEU A 573 -11.72 -7.48 24.74
C LEU A 573 -10.37 -8.15 24.47
N ASP A 574 -10.34 -9.43 24.13
CA ASP A 574 -9.11 -10.18 23.84
C ASP A 574 -8.35 -9.71 22.59
N PHE A 575 -8.96 -8.87 21.77
CA PHE A 575 -8.37 -8.27 20.56
C PHE A 575 -8.04 -6.78 20.75
N ARG A 576 -8.23 -6.26 21.97
CA ARG A 576 -8.05 -4.86 22.31
C ARG A 576 -7.05 -4.70 23.42
N LEU A 577 -6.34 -3.60 23.36
CA LEU A 577 -5.46 -3.15 24.42
C LEU A 577 -6.28 -2.39 25.46
N ASP A 578 -5.84 -2.41 26.72
CA ASP A 578 -6.47 -1.64 27.77
C ASP A 578 -6.53 -0.14 27.44
N ALA A 579 -7.67 0.50 27.74
CA ALA A 579 -7.79 1.95 27.54
C ALA A 579 -6.82 2.74 28.44
N SER A 580 -6.47 2.21 29.61
CA SER A 580 -5.50 2.82 30.52
C SER A 580 -4.09 2.92 29.92
N ILE A 581 -3.74 2.07 28.94
CA ILE A 581 -2.45 2.17 28.22
C ILE A 581 -2.33 3.51 27.46
N PHE A 582 -3.46 4.10 27.07
CA PHE A 582 -3.49 5.32 26.24
C PHE A 582 -3.81 6.59 27.03
N GLU A 583 -3.66 6.55 28.36
CA GLU A 583 -3.82 7.72 29.22
C GLU A 583 -2.85 8.85 28.80
N GLY A 584 -3.38 10.08 28.78
CA GLY A 584 -2.61 11.26 28.42
C GLY A 584 -1.51 11.54 29.45
N GLY A 585 -0.33 11.97 28.96
CA GLY A 585 0.76 12.43 29.82
C GLY A 585 1.64 11.34 30.43
N ILE A 586 1.40 10.06 30.15
CA ILE A 586 2.28 8.98 30.62
C ILE A 586 3.61 8.97 29.85
N SER A 587 4.68 8.62 30.55
CA SER A 587 6.02 8.44 29.98
C SER A 587 6.09 7.22 29.06
N ASP A 588 7.11 7.15 28.21
CA ASP A 588 7.28 6.03 27.28
C ASP A 588 7.61 4.73 28.00
N THR A 589 8.36 4.83 29.10
CA THR A 589 8.69 3.69 29.95
C THR A 589 7.43 3.12 30.60
N GLU A 590 6.54 3.98 31.08
CA GLU A 590 5.25 3.57 31.65
C GLU A 590 4.32 2.99 30.56
N PHE A 591 4.22 3.63 29.39
CA PHE A 591 3.45 3.10 28.26
C PHE A 591 3.92 1.68 27.87
N LYS A 592 5.24 1.50 27.74
CA LYS A 592 5.85 0.20 27.43
C LYS A 592 5.60 -0.82 28.54
N LYS A 593 5.73 -0.41 29.81
CA LYS A 593 5.45 -1.27 30.97
C LYS A 593 3.99 -1.76 30.96
N ARG A 594 3.01 -0.87 30.78
CA ARG A 594 1.60 -1.24 30.70
C ARG A 594 1.31 -2.19 29.52
N LEU A 595 1.96 -2.01 28.38
CA LEU A 595 1.87 -2.96 27.27
C LEU A 595 2.46 -4.34 27.59
N MET A 596 3.54 -4.42 28.36
CA MET A 596 4.15 -5.69 28.78
C MET A 596 3.30 -6.41 29.83
N GLU A 597 2.60 -5.65 30.68
CA GLU A 597 1.76 -6.17 31.77
C GLU A 597 0.35 -6.57 31.27
N ASP A 598 -0.12 -6.05 30.14
CA ASP A 598 -1.40 -6.44 29.55
C ASP A 598 -1.30 -7.83 28.90
N GLY A 599 -1.92 -8.84 29.54
CA GLY A 599 -1.97 -10.21 29.03
C GLY A 599 -2.67 -10.40 27.68
N ARG A 600 -3.31 -9.36 27.14
CA ARG A 600 -3.93 -9.34 25.80
C ARG A 600 -3.00 -8.74 24.73
N CYS A 601 -1.83 -8.23 25.13
CA CYS A 601 -0.89 -7.58 24.24
C CYS A 601 -0.20 -8.61 23.34
N ASP A 602 -0.47 -8.53 22.04
CA ASP A 602 0.22 -9.30 21.01
C ASP A 602 0.26 -8.51 19.70
N ILE A 603 0.90 -9.08 18.67
CA ILE A 603 1.05 -8.40 17.38
C ILE A 603 -0.32 -8.05 16.76
N VAL A 604 -1.35 -8.85 17.05
CA VAL A 604 -2.71 -8.68 16.55
C VAL A 604 -3.38 -7.48 17.23
N SER A 605 -3.46 -7.45 18.55
CA SER A 605 -4.12 -6.37 19.31
C SER A 605 -3.41 -5.03 19.08
N VAL A 606 -2.07 -5.04 19.03
CA VAL A 606 -1.28 -3.85 18.70
C VAL A 606 -1.54 -3.37 17.26
N THR A 607 -1.67 -4.28 16.29
CA THR A 607 -1.97 -3.89 14.90
C THR A 607 -3.38 -3.28 14.78
N ILE A 608 -4.38 -3.85 15.44
CA ILE A 608 -5.75 -3.33 15.43
C ILE A 608 -5.78 -1.93 16.09
N ALA A 609 -5.12 -1.76 17.24
CA ALA A 609 -5.00 -0.46 17.90
C ALA A 609 -4.30 0.58 17.01
N ALA A 610 -3.17 0.21 16.38
CA ALA A 610 -2.45 1.11 15.48
C ALA A 610 -3.31 1.51 14.26
N ARG A 611 -4.16 0.61 13.75
CA ARG A 611 -5.13 0.91 12.68
C ARG A 611 -6.25 1.83 13.15
N PHE A 612 -6.79 1.62 14.35
CA PHE A 612 -7.80 2.49 14.94
C PHE A 612 -7.29 3.92 15.11
N TYR A 613 -6.12 4.11 15.74
CA TYR A 613 -5.54 5.44 15.92
C TYR A 613 -5.11 6.09 14.61
N GLN A 614 -4.60 5.31 13.63
CA GLN A 614 -4.35 5.80 12.28
C GLN A 614 -5.64 6.30 11.59
N SER A 615 -6.76 5.60 11.77
CA SER A 615 -8.06 6.03 11.24
C SER A 615 -8.49 7.37 11.87
N LEU A 616 -8.30 7.56 13.18
CA LEU A 616 -8.58 8.84 13.84
C LEU A 616 -7.73 9.99 13.28
N ILE A 617 -6.42 9.77 13.05
CA ILE A 617 -5.56 10.76 12.38
C ILE A 617 -6.15 11.10 11.02
N ALA A 618 -6.51 10.10 10.21
CA ALA A 618 -6.98 10.33 8.85
C ALA A 618 -8.37 11.00 8.78
N LEU A 619 -9.21 10.87 9.80
CA LEU A 619 -10.50 11.58 9.90
C LEU A 619 -10.27 13.09 10.15
N HIS A 620 -9.34 13.42 11.05
CA HIS A 620 -9.13 14.77 11.55
C HIS A 620 -8.05 15.57 10.81
N GLU A 621 -7.11 14.87 10.14
CA GLU A 621 -6.05 15.45 9.31
C GLU A 621 -6.53 16.65 8.47
N PRO A 622 -7.60 16.50 7.65
CA PRO A 622 -8.02 17.56 6.74
C PRO A 622 -8.38 18.88 7.44
N PHE A 623 -8.64 18.89 8.74
CA PHE A 623 -9.04 20.08 9.49
C PHE A 623 -7.92 20.67 10.36
N LEU A 624 -6.70 20.17 10.25
CA LEU A 624 -5.56 20.75 10.95
C LEU A 624 -5.33 22.20 10.48
N PRO A 625 -4.91 23.11 11.38
CA PRO A 625 -4.69 24.49 11.00
C PRO A 625 -3.59 24.61 9.93
N ALA A 626 -3.67 25.59 9.04
CA ALA A 626 -2.56 25.86 8.14
C ALA A 626 -1.39 26.46 8.97
N ILE A 627 -0.23 25.82 8.94
CA ILE A 627 0.99 26.46 9.46
C ILE A 627 1.41 27.48 8.40
N ARG A 628 1.17 28.78 8.68
CA ARG A 628 1.58 29.87 7.79
C ARG A 628 3.08 29.78 7.57
N ARG A 629 3.49 29.37 6.37
CA ARG A 629 4.89 29.46 5.96
C ARG A 629 5.13 30.90 5.57
N LEU A 630 6.02 31.59 6.30
CA LEU A 630 6.48 32.92 5.91
C LEU A 630 6.94 32.85 4.44
N ARG A 631 6.35 33.69 3.57
CA ARG A 631 6.74 33.77 2.15
C ARG A 631 8.27 33.93 2.07
N LYS A 632 8.88 33.13 1.19
CA LYS A 632 10.33 32.87 1.11
C LYS A 632 11.18 34.15 1.17
N GLY A 633 11.99 34.28 2.21
CA GLY A 633 13.35 34.82 2.05
C GLY A 633 14.20 33.79 1.31
N SER A 634 15.11 34.22 0.43
CA SER A 634 15.92 33.41 -0.49
C SER A 634 16.73 32.27 0.16
N ASN A 635 16.93 32.28 1.48
CA ASN A 635 17.73 31.30 2.22
C ASN A 635 16.93 30.41 3.19
N SER A 636 15.59 30.39 3.09
CA SER A 636 14.76 29.58 3.97
C SER A 636 15.04 28.08 3.76
N PHE A 637 15.44 27.41 4.86
CA PHE A 637 15.72 25.98 4.96
C PHE A 637 14.50 25.20 4.45
N THR A 638 14.48 24.88 3.15
CA THR A 638 13.32 24.30 2.51
C THR A 638 13.38 22.80 2.65
N LEU A 639 13.21 22.35 3.90
CA LEU A 639 13.07 20.95 4.24
C LEU A 639 12.06 20.34 3.28
N LEU A 640 12.51 19.38 2.47
CA LEU A 640 11.68 18.62 1.55
C LEU A 640 10.93 19.45 0.48
N GLN A 641 11.45 20.63 0.07
CA GLN A 641 11.11 21.04 -1.29
C GLN A 641 11.70 19.97 -2.22
N PRO A 642 10.91 19.43 -3.16
CA PRO A 642 11.53 18.70 -4.25
C PRO A 642 12.55 19.68 -4.84
N GLU A 643 13.84 19.39 -4.68
CA GLU A 643 14.84 20.01 -5.54
C GLU A 643 14.26 19.91 -6.93
N ASN A 644 14.22 21.05 -7.60
CA ASN A 644 13.69 21.24 -8.93
C ASN A 644 14.16 20.11 -9.87
N ILE A 645 13.47 18.97 -9.87
CA ILE A 645 13.01 18.32 -11.07
C ILE A 645 11.96 19.30 -11.60
N GLU A 646 12.44 20.48 -11.98
CA GLU A 646 11.78 21.22 -13.00
C GLU A 646 11.60 20.24 -14.13
N ASP A 647 10.40 20.31 -14.67
CA ASP A 647 9.94 19.72 -15.90
C ASP A 647 10.87 20.15 -17.06
N ASP A 648 12.14 19.76 -17.00
CA ASP A 648 13.21 20.17 -17.91
C ASP A 648 12.88 19.70 -19.32
N GLY A 649 12.08 18.63 -19.43
CA GLY A 649 11.48 18.19 -20.68
C GLY A 649 10.40 19.13 -21.24
N LEU A 650 9.59 19.79 -20.40
CA LEU A 650 8.50 20.68 -20.85
C LEU A 650 8.96 22.13 -21.04
N LYS A 651 9.90 22.65 -20.24
CA LYS A 651 10.46 24.00 -20.46
C LYS A 651 11.37 24.08 -21.69
N GLN A 652 12.05 23.00 -22.09
CA GLN A 652 12.84 22.98 -23.33
C GLN A 652 11.96 23.06 -24.61
N GLN A 653 10.73 22.54 -24.59
CA GLN A 653 9.81 22.69 -25.73
C GLN A 653 9.24 24.11 -25.85
N HIS A 654 9.02 24.82 -24.73
CA HIS A 654 8.56 26.20 -24.78
C HIS A 654 9.66 27.22 -25.13
N LYS A 655 10.93 26.96 -24.77
CA LYS A 655 12.06 27.83 -25.17
C LYS A 655 12.43 27.74 -26.66
N LYS A 656 12.09 26.66 -27.37
CA LYS A 656 12.37 26.53 -28.82
C LYS A 656 11.33 27.16 -29.75
N ARG A 657 10.18 27.64 -29.25
CA ARG A 657 9.10 28.17 -30.12
C ARG A 657 9.01 29.69 -30.22
N LYS A 658 9.96 30.45 -29.66
CA LYS A 658 9.97 31.92 -29.73
C LYS A 658 11.31 32.48 -30.22
N ARG A 659 11.71 32.10 -31.43
CA ARG A 659 12.59 32.91 -32.29
C ARG A 659 11.93 33.02 -33.67
N ARG A 660 11.03 33.98 -33.81
CA ARG A 660 10.77 34.61 -35.12
C ARG A 660 11.59 35.91 -35.14
N PRO A 661 12.42 36.16 -36.15
CA PRO A 661 13.01 37.46 -36.37
C PRO A 661 12.00 38.40 -37.03
N ASP A 662 12.17 39.68 -36.75
CA ASP A 662 11.73 40.84 -37.52
C ASP A 662 10.23 41.17 -37.62
N ARG A 663 9.83 42.21 -36.87
CA ARG A 663 9.19 43.40 -37.44
C ARG A 663 9.23 44.59 -36.45
N ASN A 664 9.56 45.74 -37.01
CA ASN A 664 9.88 47.04 -36.39
C ASN A 664 8.83 47.59 -35.41
N PRO A 665 9.23 48.49 -34.48
CA PRO A 665 8.33 49.16 -33.55
C PRO A 665 7.77 50.46 -34.15
N PRO A 666 6.56 50.90 -33.77
CA PRO A 666 6.24 52.31 -33.71
C PRO A 666 6.40 52.83 -32.27
N ALA A 667 6.93 54.04 -32.20
CA ALA A 667 7.20 54.82 -31.01
C ALA A 667 5.92 55.28 -30.30
N THR A 668 6.12 55.85 -29.10
CA THR A 668 5.18 56.58 -28.24
C THR A 668 4.08 55.71 -27.61
N THR A 669 4.01 55.58 -26.28
CA THR A 669 3.45 56.61 -25.37
C THR A 669 3.85 56.29 -23.93
N ALA A 670 3.99 57.34 -23.13
CA ALA A 670 4.43 57.37 -21.75
C ALA A 670 3.46 56.70 -20.74
N CYS A 671 3.99 56.49 -19.53
CA CYS A 671 3.30 56.57 -18.24
C CYS A 671 2.35 55.42 -17.87
N SER A 672 2.84 54.50 -17.04
CA SER A 672 2.21 54.12 -15.77
C SER A 672 3.19 53.20 -15.02
N SER A 673 3.77 53.71 -13.94
CA SER A 673 4.27 52.89 -12.85
C SER A 673 3.05 52.21 -12.22
N GLU A 674 2.77 50.98 -12.62
CA GLU A 674 1.92 50.08 -11.84
C GLU A 674 2.69 49.79 -10.54
N GLU A 675 2.49 50.67 -9.55
CA GLU A 675 2.70 50.34 -8.15
C GLU A 675 1.80 49.12 -7.89
N GLU A 676 2.40 47.93 -7.80
CA GLU A 676 1.75 46.76 -7.23
C GLU A 676 1.40 47.16 -5.78
N GLU A 677 0.20 47.70 -5.58
CA GLU A 677 -0.43 47.83 -4.27
C GLU A 677 -0.42 46.42 -3.67
N GLU A 678 0.58 46.15 -2.83
CA GLU A 678 0.52 45.05 -1.87
C GLU A 678 -0.72 45.32 -1.03
N GLU A 679 -1.86 44.76 -1.44
CA GLU A 679 -3.05 44.66 -0.59
C GLU A 679 -2.57 44.07 0.74
N GLU A 680 -2.39 44.95 1.74
CA GLU A 680 -2.21 44.58 3.13
C GLU A 680 -3.48 43.84 3.51
N GLU A 681 -3.48 42.53 3.26
CA GLU A 681 -4.52 41.59 3.64
C GLU A 681 -4.63 41.69 5.15
N SER A 682 -5.55 42.54 5.61
CA SER A 682 -5.70 42.92 7.01
C SER A 682 -5.75 41.64 7.81
N VAL A 683 -4.81 41.48 8.74
CA VAL A 683 -4.65 40.28 9.56
C VAL A 683 -5.82 40.21 10.52
N GLU A 684 -6.98 39.84 10.01
CA GLU A 684 -8.16 39.56 10.79
C GLU A 684 -7.79 38.36 11.65
N SER A 685 -7.72 38.58 12.98
CA SER A 685 -7.31 37.56 13.93
C SER A 685 -8.32 36.43 13.86
N THR A 686 -8.03 35.44 13.03
CA THR A 686 -8.96 34.37 12.72
C THR A 686 -9.03 33.50 13.96
N VAL A 687 -10.04 33.72 14.80
CA VAL A 687 -10.31 32.91 15.98
C VAL A 687 -10.39 31.46 15.50
N LEU A 688 -9.45 30.63 15.94
CA LEU A 688 -9.42 29.23 15.54
C LEU A 688 -10.71 28.56 16.02
N SER A 689 -11.39 27.87 15.11
CA SER A 689 -12.60 27.15 15.48
C SER A 689 -12.26 26.04 16.48
N VAL A 690 -13.19 25.74 17.38
CA VAL A 690 -13.07 24.65 18.37
C VAL A 690 -12.75 23.31 17.67
N HIS A 691 -13.25 23.11 16.45
CA HIS A 691 -12.99 21.90 15.66
C HIS A 691 -11.54 21.79 15.17
N VAL A 692 -10.91 22.91 14.81
CA VAL A 692 -9.50 22.94 14.39
C VAL A 692 -8.60 22.60 15.57
N LEU A 693 -8.91 23.13 16.76
CA LEU A 693 -8.18 22.79 18.00
C LEU A 693 -8.33 21.30 18.37
N ARG A 694 -9.55 20.77 18.29
CA ARG A 694 -9.80 19.33 18.51
C ARG A 694 -9.07 18.47 17.49
N ALA A 695 -9.10 18.84 16.21
CA ALA A 695 -8.41 18.09 15.16
C ALA A 695 -6.90 18.04 15.42
N GLN A 696 -6.32 19.17 15.85
CA GLN A 696 -4.91 19.27 16.26
C GLN A 696 -4.59 18.33 17.42
N GLU A 697 -5.38 18.39 18.49
CA GLU A 697 -5.19 17.53 19.69
C GLU A 697 -5.29 16.04 19.33
N VAL A 698 -6.35 15.66 18.61
CA VAL A 698 -6.60 14.26 18.22
C VAL A 698 -5.47 13.73 17.33
N CYS A 699 -5.09 14.47 16.28
CA CYS A 699 -4.03 14.03 15.38
C CYS A 699 -2.68 13.89 16.09
N TYR A 700 -2.32 14.88 16.91
CA TYR A 700 -1.06 14.88 17.64
C TYR A 700 -0.97 13.69 18.61
N ARG A 701 -2.00 13.50 19.45
CA ARG A 701 -2.04 12.40 20.43
C ARG A 701 -2.01 11.04 19.73
N CYS A 702 -2.83 10.87 18.69
CA CYS A 702 -2.89 9.61 17.95
C CYS A 702 -1.57 9.31 17.22
N ALA A 703 -0.88 10.33 16.70
CA ALA A 703 0.41 10.14 16.03
C ALA A 703 1.48 9.59 17.00
N ILE A 704 1.57 10.14 18.22
CA ILE A 704 2.45 9.62 19.27
C ILE A 704 2.11 8.17 19.60
N ILE A 705 0.82 7.87 19.83
CA ILE A 705 0.36 6.50 20.14
C ILE A 705 0.76 5.53 19.02
N VAL A 706 0.51 5.89 17.76
CA VAL A 706 0.87 5.04 16.61
C VAL A 706 2.37 4.75 16.59
N VAL A 707 3.24 5.76 16.78
CA VAL A 707 4.69 5.54 16.81
C VAL A 707 5.10 4.63 17.96
N ARG A 708 4.59 4.85 19.17
CA ARG A 708 4.87 3.97 20.32
C ARG A 708 4.45 2.52 20.07
N LEU A 709 3.28 2.31 19.48
CA LEU A 709 2.78 0.97 19.13
C LEU A 709 3.67 0.30 18.08
N LEU A 710 4.06 1.01 17.02
CA LEU A 710 4.94 0.47 15.97
C LEU A 710 6.36 0.20 16.49
N GLU A 711 6.88 1.06 17.35
CA GLU A 711 8.16 0.86 18.04
C GLU A 711 8.12 -0.41 18.90
N PHE A 712 7.05 -0.61 19.66
CA PHE A 712 6.83 -1.81 20.46
C PHE A 712 6.74 -3.07 19.58
N GLN A 713 6.05 -3.00 18.43
CA GLN A 713 6.02 -4.10 17.45
C GLN A 713 7.42 -4.49 16.98
N CYS A 714 8.26 -3.52 16.62
CA CYS A 714 9.61 -3.77 16.13
C CYS A 714 10.56 -4.31 17.21
N THR A 715 10.51 -3.74 18.41
CA THR A 715 11.53 -3.95 19.45
C THR A 715 11.22 -5.08 20.40
N VAL A 716 9.95 -5.22 20.80
CA VAL A 716 9.53 -6.21 21.80
C VAL A 716 8.91 -7.42 21.11
N LEU A 717 7.95 -7.19 20.21
CA LEU A 717 7.26 -8.27 19.52
C LEU A 717 8.03 -8.84 18.31
N GLN A 718 9.19 -8.25 18.00
CA GLN A 718 10.07 -8.65 16.90
C GLN A 718 9.34 -8.80 15.56
N ALA A 719 8.34 -7.96 15.30
CA ALA A 719 7.61 -7.95 14.05
C ALA A 719 8.58 -7.71 12.88
N CYS A 720 8.48 -8.55 11.84
CA CYS A 720 9.31 -8.40 10.65
C CYS A 720 8.81 -7.27 9.73
N THR A 721 7.52 -6.91 9.83
CA THR A 721 6.95 -5.83 9.03
C THR A 721 6.10 -4.91 9.89
N ILE A 722 6.15 -3.62 9.57
CA ILE A 722 5.29 -2.59 10.17
C ILE A 722 4.22 -2.13 9.19
N SER A 723 3.16 -1.51 9.72
CA SER A 723 2.19 -0.82 8.88
C SER A 723 2.77 0.51 8.39
N THR A 724 3.44 0.47 7.24
CA THR A 724 4.01 1.64 6.57
C THR A 724 3.00 2.79 6.39
N PRO A 725 1.73 2.56 5.99
CA PRO A 725 0.73 3.63 5.95
C PRO A 725 0.47 4.29 7.30
N SER A 726 0.49 3.53 8.41
CA SER A 726 0.33 4.07 9.76
C SER A 726 1.52 4.91 10.18
N LEU A 727 2.73 4.42 9.92
CA LEU A 727 3.95 5.18 10.20
C LEU A 727 3.95 6.52 9.47
N PHE A 728 3.68 6.52 8.16
CA PHE A 728 3.73 7.76 7.38
C PHE A 728 2.64 8.75 7.75
N CYS A 729 1.45 8.27 8.13
CA CYS A 729 0.39 9.14 8.62
C CYS A 729 0.82 9.84 9.90
N ALA A 730 1.36 9.10 10.88
CA ALA A 730 1.86 9.67 12.11
C ALA A 730 3.06 10.60 11.88
N TRP A 731 3.98 10.21 11.00
CA TRP A 731 5.19 10.97 10.72
C TRP A 731 4.90 12.31 10.04
N ASP A 732 3.96 12.38 9.10
CA ASP A 732 3.52 13.65 8.51
C ASP A 732 2.98 14.62 9.59
N ILE A 733 2.18 14.13 10.55
CA ILE A 733 1.67 14.94 11.67
C ILE A 733 2.81 15.43 12.56
N LEU A 734 3.74 14.55 12.92
CA LEU A 734 4.86 14.88 13.81
C LEU A 734 5.83 15.88 13.15
N LEU A 735 6.16 15.68 11.86
CA LEU A 735 6.96 16.65 11.10
C LEU A 735 6.26 17.99 10.99
N ARG A 736 4.94 18.02 10.78
CA ARG A 736 4.17 19.27 10.79
C ARG A 736 4.29 19.97 12.15
N ASN A 737 4.03 19.25 13.26
CA ASN A 737 4.00 19.82 14.61
C ASN A 737 5.39 20.16 15.18
N SER A 738 6.45 19.57 14.61
CA SER A 738 7.83 19.85 15.02
C SER A 738 8.33 21.25 14.63
N CYS A 739 7.59 21.93 13.73
CA CYS A 739 7.85 23.31 13.27
C CYS A 739 9.33 23.54 12.90
N LEU A 740 9.90 22.59 12.17
CA LEU A 740 11.33 22.59 11.83
C LEU A 740 11.71 23.84 11.02
N GLY A 741 12.86 24.43 11.38
CA GLY A 741 13.38 25.64 10.73
C GLY A 741 12.71 26.96 11.18
N MET A 742 11.82 26.93 12.17
CA MET A 742 11.28 28.13 12.81
C MET A 742 12.03 28.42 14.11
N ASP A 743 12.52 29.65 14.25
CA ASP A 743 13.01 30.18 15.53
C ASP A 743 11.81 30.59 16.43
N GLN A 744 12.11 30.96 17.67
CA GLN A 744 11.08 31.28 18.67
C GLN A 744 10.20 32.46 18.24
N ASP A 745 10.79 33.45 17.58
CA ASP A 745 10.09 34.65 17.10
C ASP A 745 9.15 34.32 15.94
N LYS A 746 9.59 33.49 14.98
CA LYS A 746 8.75 33.00 13.89
C LYS A 746 7.63 32.09 14.40
N LEU A 747 7.89 31.29 15.43
CA LEU A 747 6.85 30.48 16.08
C LEU A 747 5.77 31.38 16.69
N ALA A 748 6.17 32.42 17.43
CA ALA A 748 5.24 33.39 17.99
C ALA A 748 4.44 34.11 16.89
N ALA A 749 5.11 34.61 15.84
CA ALA A 749 4.47 35.31 14.73
C ALA A 749 3.51 34.42 13.91
N SER A 750 3.75 33.11 13.87
CA SER A 750 2.89 32.17 13.13
C SER A 750 1.58 31.82 13.84
N GLY A 751 1.41 32.21 15.10
CA GLY A 751 0.26 31.84 15.92
C GLY A 751 0.19 30.36 16.29
N VAL A 752 1.27 29.59 16.10
CA VAL A 752 1.33 28.16 16.44
C VAL A 752 1.04 27.90 17.91
N TYR A 753 1.46 28.81 18.80
CA TYR A 753 1.20 28.71 20.24
C TYR A 753 -0.27 28.78 20.63
N ASN A 754 -1.16 29.17 19.71
CA ASN A 754 -2.60 29.13 19.94
C ASN A 754 -3.16 27.70 19.97
N TYR A 755 -2.40 26.70 19.48
CA TYR A 755 -2.87 25.32 19.36
C TYR A 755 -1.81 24.24 19.61
N LEU A 756 -0.55 24.62 19.81
CA LEU A 756 0.54 23.73 20.20
C LEU A 756 1.33 24.36 21.34
N SER A 757 1.48 23.65 22.46
CA SER A 757 2.37 24.10 23.52
C SER A 757 3.84 23.92 23.11
N PHE A 758 4.76 24.63 23.76
CA PHE A 758 6.20 24.41 23.57
C PHE A 758 6.60 22.95 23.84
N LYS A 759 6.00 22.33 24.86
CA LYS A 759 6.20 20.92 25.19
C LYS A 759 5.75 20.00 24.06
N ASP A 760 4.64 20.34 23.39
CA ASP A 760 4.13 19.53 22.28
C ASP A 760 5.03 19.60 21.05
N ILE A 761 5.58 20.78 20.76
CA ILE A 761 6.55 20.97 19.67
C ILE A 761 7.81 20.15 19.95
N GLN A 762 8.33 20.19 21.18
CA GLN A 762 9.51 19.42 21.58
C GLN A 762 9.27 17.91 21.49
N LEU A 763 8.12 17.44 21.98
CA LEU A 763 7.78 16.01 21.91
C LEU A 763 7.56 15.57 20.46
N ALA A 764 6.94 16.41 19.62
CA ALA A 764 6.81 16.14 18.20
C ALA A 764 8.16 16.01 17.48
N ARG A 765 9.16 16.82 17.84
CA ARG A 765 10.54 16.71 17.33
C ARG A 765 11.17 15.36 17.70
N GLU A 766 11.08 14.97 18.97
CA GLU A 766 11.60 13.67 19.45
C GLU A 766 10.95 12.50 18.69
N TYR A 767 9.62 12.52 18.59
CA TYR A 767 8.88 11.45 17.93
C TYR A 767 9.06 11.41 16.42
N ALA A 768 9.32 12.55 15.77
CA ALA A 768 9.70 12.57 14.35
C ALA A 768 11.03 11.85 14.09
N VAL A 769 11.98 11.89 15.02
CA VAL A 769 13.23 11.10 14.94
C VAL A 769 12.94 9.62 15.18
N ARG A 770 12.10 9.28 16.16
CA ARG A 770 11.72 7.87 16.41
C ARG A 770 11.01 7.22 15.22
N CYS A 771 10.29 7.97 14.40
CA CYS A 771 9.75 7.45 13.14
C CYS A 771 10.85 6.85 12.23
N ILE A 772 12.05 7.44 12.21
CA ILE A 772 13.19 6.94 11.45
C ILE A 772 13.70 5.64 12.05
N GLU A 773 13.81 5.55 13.38
CA GLU A 773 14.21 4.33 14.08
C GLU A 773 13.21 3.19 13.83
N VAL A 774 11.91 3.48 13.90
CA VAL A 774 10.84 2.53 13.56
C VAL A 774 10.96 2.09 12.10
N LEU A 775 11.19 3.03 11.17
CA LEU A 775 11.39 2.72 9.76
C LEU A 775 12.60 1.79 9.55
N ARG A 776 13.77 2.14 10.11
CA ARG A 776 15.00 1.33 9.97
C ARG A 776 14.85 -0.08 10.52
N ARG A 777 14.18 -0.23 11.67
CA ARG A 777 13.99 -1.54 12.31
C ARG A 777 12.88 -2.40 11.69
N GLY A 778 11.86 -1.74 11.13
CA GLY A 778 10.62 -2.37 10.65
C GLY A 778 10.46 -2.42 9.14
N TYR A 779 11.29 -1.70 8.38
CA TYR A 779 11.26 -1.62 6.92
C TYR A 779 12.64 -1.94 6.34
N LEU A 780 12.75 -3.11 5.71
CA LEU A 780 13.99 -3.55 5.06
C LEU A 780 13.87 -3.26 3.57
N PHE A 781 14.36 -2.13 3.07
CA PHE A 781 14.32 -1.81 1.63
C PHE A 781 14.83 -2.98 0.80
N ASN A 782 14.23 -3.23 -0.37
CA ASN A 782 14.73 -4.20 -1.35
C ASN A 782 15.50 -3.51 -2.51
N GLY A 783 16.24 -4.27 -3.33
CA GLY A 783 17.05 -3.70 -4.42
C GLY A 783 16.23 -2.93 -5.46
N ALA A 784 14.91 -3.16 -5.53
CA ALA A 784 13.99 -2.41 -6.38
C ALA A 784 13.70 -0.99 -5.87
N GLU A 785 13.89 -0.75 -4.58
CA GLU A 785 13.46 0.44 -3.85
C GLU A 785 14.62 1.38 -3.55
N ARG A 786 15.72 1.32 -4.32
CA ARG A 786 16.92 2.11 -4.03
C ARG A 786 16.63 3.61 -3.92
N GLU A 787 15.81 4.17 -4.80
CA GLU A 787 15.47 5.60 -4.70
C GLU A 787 14.52 5.92 -3.55
N VAL A 788 13.73 4.94 -3.11
CA VAL A 788 12.92 5.05 -1.90
C VAL A 788 13.84 5.11 -0.67
N PHE A 789 14.87 4.25 -0.62
CA PHE A 789 15.92 4.32 0.40
C PHE A 789 16.63 5.68 0.38
N ASP A 790 17.16 6.11 -0.77
CA ASP A 790 17.88 7.39 -0.93
C ASP A 790 16.96 8.58 -0.58
N HIS A 791 15.65 8.45 -0.80
CA HIS A 791 14.68 9.44 -0.35
C HIS A 791 14.62 9.55 1.18
N TYR A 792 14.51 8.43 1.89
CA TYR A 792 14.45 8.44 3.36
C TYR A 792 15.77 8.85 4.01
N GLU A 793 16.90 8.43 3.46
CA GLU A 793 18.22 8.89 3.90
C GLU A 793 18.35 10.42 3.79
N ARG A 794 17.80 11.01 2.72
CA ARG A 794 17.71 12.48 2.59
C ARG A 794 16.75 13.10 3.60
N ILE A 795 15.56 12.53 3.82
CA ILE A 795 14.63 13.03 4.85
C ILE A 795 15.33 13.04 6.21
N GLU A 796 15.99 11.95 6.56
CA GLU A 796 16.74 11.81 7.80
C GLU A 796 17.84 12.87 7.92
N SER A 797 18.72 12.98 6.92
CA SER A 797 19.80 13.95 6.90
C SER A 797 19.29 15.39 7.07
N GLN A 798 18.18 15.72 6.39
CA GLN A 798 17.53 17.02 6.49
C GLN A 798 16.91 17.25 7.88
N LEU A 799 16.24 16.25 8.43
CA LEU A 799 15.64 16.31 9.77
C LEU A 799 16.71 16.53 10.84
N LEU A 800 17.79 15.74 10.83
CA LEU A 800 18.89 15.86 11.77
C LEU A 800 19.55 17.24 11.66
N THR A 801 19.79 17.72 10.45
CA THR A 801 20.33 19.07 10.22
C THR A 801 19.39 20.17 10.75
N ALA A 802 18.07 20.03 10.56
CA ALA A 802 17.09 21.00 11.06
C ALA A 802 17.01 21.02 12.59
N LEU A 803 17.11 19.85 13.22
CA LEU A 803 17.11 19.72 14.68
C LEU A 803 18.35 20.38 15.30
N CYS A 804 19.54 20.18 14.72
CA CYS A 804 20.76 20.85 15.14
C CYS A 804 20.68 22.39 15.04
N LYS A 805 19.90 22.91 14.09
CA LYS A 805 19.71 24.36 13.91
C LYS A 805 18.64 24.97 14.83
N SER A 806 17.75 24.16 15.42
CA SER A 806 16.55 24.64 16.12
C SER A 806 16.59 24.54 17.65
N ALA A 807 17.65 23.98 18.25
CA ALA A 807 17.93 24.04 19.71
C ALA A 807 19.38 23.64 20.09
N SER A 808 19.85 24.11 21.25
CA SER A 808 21.11 23.79 21.95
C SER A 808 21.28 22.29 22.27
N PRO A 809 22.50 21.72 22.20
CA PRO A 809 22.75 20.27 22.18
C PRO A 809 22.56 19.63 23.56
N THR A 810 21.36 19.12 23.87
CA THR A 810 21.10 18.43 25.16
C THR A 810 20.26 17.16 25.08
N ALA A 811 20.23 16.44 23.95
CA ALA A 811 19.67 15.08 23.95
C ALA A 811 20.78 14.02 24.03
N LYS A 812 20.75 13.16 25.06
CA LYS A 812 21.68 12.04 25.29
C LYS A 812 21.62 10.90 24.25
N TYR A 813 20.94 11.10 23.12
CA TYR A 813 20.59 10.05 22.15
C TYR A 813 21.30 10.21 20.78
N TRP A 814 22.30 11.08 20.67
CA TRP A 814 23.01 11.36 19.41
C TRP A 814 24.27 10.53 19.21
N GLU A 815 24.18 9.21 19.33
CA GLU A 815 25.23 8.35 18.74
C GLU A 815 24.79 7.90 17.34
N PRO A 816 25.53 8.25 16.28
CA PRO A 816 25.33 7.70 14.96
C PRO A 816 25.44 6.17 15.02
N VAL A 817 24.43 5.49 14.50
CA VAL A 817 24.26 4.02 14.55
C VAL A 817 25.21 3.30 13.59
N SER A 818 26.36 3.89 13.22
CA SER A 818 27.38 3.19 12.43
C SER A 818 28.01 1.99 13.17
N ASN A 819 27.60 1.73 14.42
CA ASN A 819 28.13 0.70 15.31
C ASN A 819 27.10 -0.37 15.76
N TRP A 820 25.92 -0.46 15.15
CA TRP A 820 24.94 -1.54 15.38
C TRP A 820 24.69 -2.31 14.09
#